data_AF-A0A445KZR6-F1
#
_entry.id   AF-A0A445KZR6-F1
#
_cell.length_a   1.000
_cell.length_b   1.000
_cell.length_c   1.000
_cell.angle_alpha   90.00
_cell.angle_beta   90.00
_cell.angle_gamma   90.00
#
_symmetry.space_group_name_H-M   'P 1'
#
loop_
_entity.id
_entity.type
_entity.pdbx_description
1 polymer ?
#
loop_
_entity_poly.entity_id
_entity_poly.type
_entity_poly.pdbx_seq_one_letter_code
_entity_poly.pdbx_strand_id
1 'polypeptide(L)'
;MEPSPVPEMEVPQQNPNHLHRLVSEGDTAGVRDLLAKAASENGSNYLSSLLEAQNADGQTALHLACRRGSAELVETILECSEANVDVLDKDGDPPLVFALAAGSPECVCILINRNANVRSRLRDGFGPSVAHVCAYHGQPDCMRELLLAGADPNAVDDEGESVLHRAIAKKYTDCALVILENGGCRSMAILNSKNLTPLHHCVAIWNVAVVKRWVEVATSDEIAEAIDIPSPIGTALCMAAASKKDHENEGRELVRILLAAGADPSAQDSQNGRTALHTAAMTNDVDLVKVILGAGVDVNIRNVHNSIPLHLALARGAKACVGLLLDAGADYNLKDDDGDNAFHIAAETAKMIRENLDWLIVMLMKPDADIEVRNHSGKTLRDILEALPREWLSEDLMEALVNKGVHLFPTIFKVGDWVKFKRSVTTPTHGWQGAKPKSVGFVQSVPDRDNLIVSFCSGEVHVLANEVIKVVPLDRGQHVHLKEDVKEPRFGWRGQSRDSIGTVLCVDDDGILRVGFPGASRGWKADPAEMERVEEFKVGDWVRIRPTLTSAKHGLGSVTPGSIGIVYCIRPDSSLLIELSYLPNPWHCEPEEVEHVAPFRIGDQVCVKRSVAEPRYAWGGETHHSVGRISEIENDGLLIIEIPNRPIPWQADPSDMEKVEDFKVGDWVRVKASVSSPKYGWEDVTRTSIGVIHSLEEDGDMGVAFCFRSKPFSCSVTDMEKVPPFEVGQEIHVMPSVTQPRLGWSNESPATVGKILKIDMDGALNVRVTGRQNLWKVSPGDAERVPGFEVGDWVRSKPSLGTRPSYDWNSVGRESLAVVHSVQDSGYLELACCFRKGKWITHYTDVEKVPSFKVGQYVRFRTGLVEPRWGWRGAEPESHGVITSIHADGEVRFAFFGLPGLWRGDPSDLEIEQMFEVGEWVRLNYNANNWKSIGPGSVGVVQGIGYEGDELDRSIFVGFCGEQEKWVGPSSHLERFDKLFVGQKVRVKQYVKQPRFGWSGHTHASIGTIQAIDADGKLRIYTPAGSKTWVLDPSEVEVVEEKELCIGDWVRVKASISTPTHHWGEVSHSSIGVVHRMEDEDLWVSFCFTERLWLCKAWEMEWVRPFKVGDKVRIRDGLVTPRWGWGMETHASKGQVVGVDANGKLRIKFRWREGRPWIGDPADLALDED
;
A
#
# COMPACT_ATOMS: atom_id res chain seq x y z
N MET A 1 101.32 -19.37 -21.06
CA MET A 1 101.65 -17.97 -21.34
C MET A 1 100.49 -17.40 -22.12
N GLU A 2 99.98 -16.25 -21.69
CA GLU A 2 99.06 -15.36 -22.44
C GLU A 2 99.49 -15.18 -23.91
N PRO A 3 98.58 -14.83 -24.84
CA PRO A 3 97.64 -13.70 -24.71
C PRO A 3 96.18 -13.93 -25.16
N SER A 4 95.31 -13.01 -24.74
CA SER A 4 93.94 -12.81 -25.22
C SER A 4 93.88 -12.18 -26.62
N PRO A 5 92.74 -12.32 -27.31
CA PRO A 5 92.13 -11.14 -27.94
C PRO A 5 90.61 -11.03 -27.71
N VAL A 6 90.22 -9.82 -27.30
CA VAL A 6 89.01 -9.01 -27.58
C VAL A 6 87.62 -9.67 -27.45
N PRO A 7 86.74 -9.17 -26.55
CA PRO A 7 85.31 -9.43 -26.62
C PRO A 7 84.70 -8.61 -27.77
N GLU A 8 84.00 -9.29 -28.69
CA GLU A 8 83.08 -8.65 -29.62
C GLU A 8 82.06 -7.83 -28.83
N MET A 9 81.84 -6.59 -29.28
CA MET A 9 80.84 -5.68 -28.72
C MET A 9 79.45 -6.31 -28.87
N GLU A 10 78.94 -6.92 -27.80
CA GLU A 10 77.51 -7.13 -27.63
C GLU A 10 76.86 -5.75 -27.45
N VAL A 11 76.21 -5.28 -28.51
CA VAL A 11 75.22 -4.20 -28.42
C VAL A 11 74.18 -4.63 -27.38
N PRO A 12 73.96 -3.89 -26.28
CA PRO A 12 73.02 -4.31 -25.27
C PRO A 12 71.62 -4.37 -25.90
N GLN A 13 71.06 -5.58 -25.97
CA GLN A 13 69.64 -5.79 -26.23
C GLN A 13 68.84 -5.14 -25.09
N GLN A 14 68.65 -3.82 -25.15
CA GLN A 14 67.76 -3.14 -24.22
C GLN A 14 66.34 -3.61 -24.51
N ASN A 15 65.73 -4.16 -23.47
CA ASN A 15 64.48 -4.90 -23.49
C ASN A 15 63.35 -3.96 -23.97
N PRO A 16 62.65 -4.23 -25.08
CA PRO A 16 61.54 -3.40 -25.57
C PRO A 16 60.42 -3.21 -24.52
N ASN A 17 60.36 -4.10 -23.53
CA ASN A 17 59.51 -3.98 -22.35
C ASN A 17 59.78 -2.74 -21.49
N HIS A 18 60.94 -2.07 -21.61
CA HIS A 18 61.25 -0.90 -20.81
C HIS A 18 60.39 0.30 -21.19
N LEU A 19 60.21 0.57 -22.49
CA LEU A 19 59.33 1.64 -22.96
C LEU A 19 57.86 1.36 -22.59
N HIS A 20 57.39 0.12 -22.80
CA HIS A 20 56.04 -0.29 -22.40
C HIS A 20 55.79 -0.11 -20.90
N ARG A 21 56.78 -0.42 -20.05
CA ARG A 21 56.67 -0.24 -18.60
C ARG A 21 56.57 1.24 -18.23
N LEU A 22 57.43 2.10 -18.79
CA LEU A 22 57.41 3.54 -18.51
C LEU A 22 56.08 4.20 -18.94
N VAL A 23 55.56 3.82 -20.10
CA VAL A 23 54.24 4.26 -20.57
C VAL A 23 53.13 3.76 -19.64
N SER A 24 53.20 2.52 -19.18
CA SER A 24 52.21 1.95 -18.24
C SER A 24 52.26 2.62 -16.86
N GLU A 25 53.45 2.99 -16.40
CA GLU A 25 53.68 3.72 -15.13
C GLU A 25 53.28 5.20 -15.24
N GLY A 26 53.11 5.74 -16.45
CA GLY A 26 52.76 7.13 -16.70
C GLY A 26 53.94 8.10 -16.63
N ASP A 27 55.17 7.62 -16.74
CA ASP A 27 56.39 8.42 -16.59
C ASP A 27 56.77 9.14 -17.90
N THR A 28 56.21 10.33 -18.12
CA THR A 28 56.46 11.17 -19.31
C THR A 28 57.92 11.60 -19.44
N ALA A 29 58.60 11.87 -18.31
CA ALA A 29 60.00 12.27 -18.30
C ALA A 29 60.91 11.10 -18.68
N GLY A 30 60.67 9.92 -18.10
CA GLY A 30 61.39 8.70 -18.43
C GLY A 30 61.22 8.28 -19.89
N VAL A 31 60.00 8.40 -20.45
CA VAL A 31 59.73 8.15 -21.87
C VAL A 31 60.51 9.12 -22.76
N ARG A 32 60.46 10.42 -22.48
CA ARG A 32 61.18 11.44 -23.26
C ARG A 32 62.70 11.22 -23.23
N ASP A 33 63.26 10.92 -22.06
CA ASP A 33 64.69 10.66 -21.91
C ASP A 33 65.14 9.38 -22.64
N LEU A 34 64.30 8.33 -22.64
CA LEU A 34 64.59 7.07 -23.33
C LEU A 34 64.54 7.25 -24.85
N LEU A 35 63.52 7.93 -25.37
CA LEU A 35 63.39 8.21 -26.80
C LEU A 35 64.50 9.15 -27.31
N ALA A 36 64.87 10.17 -26.52
CA ALA A 36 65.98 11.07 -26.84
C ALA A 36 67.33 10.33 -26.92
N LYS A 37 67.61 9.42 -25.97
CA LYS A 37 68.82 8.57 -26.00
C LYS A 37 68.84 7.61 -27.19
N ALA A 38 67.70 6.97 -27.48
CA ALA A 38 67.57 6.06 -28.62
C ALA A 38 67.81 6.79 -29.96
N ALA A 39 67.33 8.04 -30.09
CA ALA A 39 67.56 8.87 -31.26
C ALA A 39 69.03 9.34 -31.41
N SER A 40 69.76 9.55 -30.31
CA SER A 40 71.15 10.05 -30.34
C SER A 40 72.23 8.97 -30.46
N GLU A 41 72.03 7.77 -29.91
CA GLU A 41 73.10 6.78 -29.75
C GLU A 41 73.09 5.65 -30.79
N ASN A 42 71.93 5.23 -31.31
CA ASN A 42 71.78 3.98 -32.07
C ASN A 42 71.21 4.11 -33.51
N GLY A 43 70.92 5.33 -33.97
CA GLY A 43 70.42 5.61 -35.33
C GLY A 43 68.94 5.28 -35.57
N SER A 44 68.39 5.86 -36.65
CA SER A 44 66.97 5.78 -37.08
C SER A 44 66.36 4.36 -37.00
N ASN A 45 67.08 3.33 -37.48
CA ASN A 45 66.57 1.94 -37.47
C ASN A 45 66.33 1.36 -36.08
N TYR A 46 67.06 1.82 -35.05
CA TYR A 46 66.84 1.34 -33.68
C TYR A 46 65.61 2.02 -33.06
N LEU A 47 65.43 3.32 -33.31
CA LEU A 47 64.28 4.08 -32.85
C LEU A 47 62.98 3.52 -33.44
N SER A 48 62.94 3.23 -34.74
CA SER A 48 61.79 2.59 -35.38
C SER A 48 61.50 1.20 -34.76
N SER A 49 62.52 0.38 -34.52
CA SER A 49 62.35 -0.95 -33.90
C SER A 49 61.83 -0.89 -32.45
N LEU A 50 62.16 0.17 -31.70
CA LEU A 50 61.71 0.37 -30.33
C LEU A 50 60.26 0.88 -30.29
N LEU A 51 59.86 1.74 -31.23
CA LEU A 51 58.50 2.27 -31.35
C LEU A 51 57.51 1.22 -31.89
N GLU A 52 57.96 0.34 -32.80
CA GLU A 52 57.16 -0.75 -33.36
C GLU A 52 57.19 -2.03 -32.52
N ALA A 53 57.94 -2.06 -31.42
CA ALA A 53 57.98 -3.21 -30.55
C ALA A 53 56.60 -3.53 -29.98
N GLN A 54 56.15 -4.77 -30.12
CA GLN A 54 54.84 -5.22 -29.68
C GLN A 54 54.93 -6.07 -28.40
N ASN A 55 53.99 -5.87 -27.47
CA ASN A 55 53.86 -6.69 -26.27
C ASN A 55 53.17 -8.05 -26.57
N ALA A 56 52.83 -8.81 -25.53
CA ALA A 56 52.16 -10.11 -25.66
C ALA A 56 50.78 -10.03 -26.34
N ASP A 57 50.15 -8.86 -26.40
CA ASP A 57 48.86 -8.59 -27.03
C ASP A 57 49.00 -7.93 -28.42
N GLY A 58 50.22 -7.76 -28.93
CA GLY A 58 50.46 -7.05 -30.19
C GLY A 58 50.50 -5.53 -30.06
N GLN A 59 50.34 -5.00 -28.84
CA GLN A 59 50.22 -3.56 -28.62
C GLN A 59 51.59 -2.91 -28.54
N THR A 60 51.75 -1.76 -29.21
CA THR A 60 52.92 -0.89 -29.12
C THR A 60 52.82 0.10 -27.96
N ALA A 61 53.91 0.82 -27.68
CA ALA A 61 53.92 1.91 -26.71
C ALA A 61 52.83 2.96 -26.98
N LEU A 62 52.53 3.24 -28.24
CA LEU A 62 51.48 4.19 -28.64
C LEU A 62 50.07 3.68 -28.27
N HIS A 63 49.79 2.39 -28.46
CA HIS A 63 48.52 1.78 -28.03
C HIS A 63 48.32 1.91 -26.51
N LEU A 64 49.37 1.63 -25.73
CA LEU A 64 49.33 1.72 -24.27
C LEU A 64 49.12 3.17 -23.79
N ALA A 65 49.76 4.14 -24.45
CA ALA A 65 49.57 5.56 -24.16
C ALA A 65 48.13 6.02 -24.46
N CYS A 66 47.56 5.57 -25.58
CA CYS A 66 46.17 5.86 -25.98
C CYS A 66 45.16 5.20 -25.04
N ARG A 67 45.40 3.93 -24.64
CA ARG A 67 44.56 3.20 -23.67
C ARG A 67 44.50 3.89 -22.30
N ARG A 68 45.57 4.60 -21.93
CA ARG A 68 45.64 5.40 -20.70
C ARG A 68 44.89 6.74 -20.82
N GLY A 69 44.59 7.20 -22.05
CA GLY A 69 44.03 8.53 -22.31
C GLY A 69 45.01 9.67 -22.00
N SER A 70 46.33 9.41 -22.11
CA SER A 70 47.36 10.35 -21.68
C SER A 70 47.92 11.15 -22.85
N ALA A 71 47.32 12.32 -23.14
CA ALA A 71 47.72 13.18 -24.26
C ALA A 71 49.22 13.52 -24.27
N GLU A 72 49.82 13.80 -23.10
CA GLU A 72 51.25 14.10 -22.98
C GLU A 72 52.16 12.93 -23.39
N LEU A 73 51.75 11.68 -23.11
CA LEU A 73 52.50 10.49 -23.53
C LEU A 73 52.34 10.23 -25.02
N VAL A 74 51.14 10.46 -25.56
CA VAL A 74 50.88 10.35 -26.99
C VAL A 74 51.68 11.39 -27.76
N GLU A 75 51.71 12.64 -27.29
CA GLU A 75 52.48 13.73 -27.89
C GLU A 75 53.98 13.44 -27.86
N THR A 76 54.53 13.06 -26.70
CA THR A 76 55.97 12.73 -26.56
C THR A 76 56.41 11.55 -27.43
N ILE A 77 55.56 10.54 -27.62
CA ILE A 77 55.87 9.42 -28.54
C ILE A 77 55.82 9.89 -30.00
N LEU A 78 54.84 10.73 -30.35
CA LEU A 78 54.64 11.22 -31.71
C LEU A 78 55.58 12.37 -32.10
N GLU A 79 56.24 13.05 -31.16
CA GLU A 79 57.36 13.97 -31.44
C GLU A 79 58.41 13.30 -32.34
N CYS A 80 58.57 11.97 -32.27
CA CYS A 80 59.37 11.18 -33.19
C CYS A 80 58.67 11.02 -34.55
N SER A 81 59.29 11.51 -35.63
CA SER A 81 58.72 11.44 -37.00
C SER A 81 58.57 10.02 -37.58
N GLU A 82 59.21 9.02 -36.96
CA GLU A 82 59.21 7.62 -37.39
C GLU A 82 58.06 6.79 -36.78
N ALA A 83 57.27 7.37 -35.87
CA ALA A 83 56.17 6.67 -35.22
C ALA A 83 54.98 6.47 -36.20
N ASN A 84 54.64 5.21 -36.49
CA ASN A 84 53.47 4.87 -37.28
C ASN A 84 52.19 4.97 -36.42
N VAL A 85 51.27 5.85 -36.82
CA VAL A 85 49.99 6.10 -36.11
C VAL A 85 48.92 5.05 -36.39
N ASP A 86 49.05 4.30 -37.49
CA ASP A 86 48.09 3.27 -37.95
C ASP A 86 48.65 1.84 -37.77
N VAL A 87 49.58 1.65 -36.83
CA VAL A 87 50.07 0.31 -36.47
C VAL A 87 48.92 -0.53 -35.92
N LEU A 88 48.84 -1.82 -36.25
CA LEU A 88 47.76 -2.69 -35.79
C LEU A 88 48.26 -3.63 -34.70
N ASP A 89 47.43 -3.87 -33.68
CA ASP A 89 47.68 -4.92 -32.70
C ASP A 89 47.28 -6.32 -33.22
N LYS A 90 47.24 -7.33 -32.34
CA LYS A 90 46.87 -8.70 -32.73
C LYS A 90 45.41 -8.86 -33.16
N ASP A 91 44.53 -7.99 -32.66
CA ASP A 91 43.10 -8.01 -32.98
C ASP A 91 42.78 -7.15 -34.22
N GLY A 92 43.80 -6.46 -34.76
CA GLY A 92 43.68 -5.60 -35.94
C GLY A 92 43.22 -4.19 -35.60
N ASP A 93 43.35 -3.77 -34.34
CA ASP A 93 42.90 -2.47 -33.85
C ASP A 93 44.04 -1.44 -33.87
N PRO A 94 43.85 -0.24 -34.44
CA PRO A 94 44.84 0.83 -34.41
C PRO A 94 44.85 1.59 -33.06
N PRO A 95 45.92 2.34 -32.71
CA PRO A 95 46.00 3.13 -31.48
C PRO A 95 44.82 4.09 -31.29
N LEU A 96 44.26 4.60 -32.39
CA LEU A 96 43.08 5.45 -32.39
C LEU A 96 41.86 4.79 -31.72
N VAL A 97 41.66 3.48 -31.90
CA VAL A 97 40.56 2.74 -31.24
C VAL A 97 40.71 2.78 -29.72
N PHE A 98 41.93 2.67 -29.19
CA PHE A 98 42.19 2.74 -27.75
C PHE A 98 41.98 4.15 -27.20
N ALA A 99 42.31 5.20 -27.96
CA ALA A 99 42.02 6.59 -27.57
C ALA A 99 40.51 6.85 -27.49
N LEU A 100 39.73 6.28 -28.40
CA LEU A 100 38.27 6.37 -28.41
C LEU A 100 37.62 5.58 -27.28
N ALA A 101 38.14 4.38 -26.98
CA ALA A 101 37.70 3.60 -25.83
C ALA A 101 38.02 4.29 -24.50
N ALA A 102 39.14 5.03 -24.43
CA ALA A 102 39.51 5.84 -23.26
C ALA A 102 38.70 7.14 -23.14
N GLY A 103 38.04 7.59 -24.21
CA GLY A 103 37.25 8.83 -24.22
C GLY A 103 38.09 10.10 -24.12
N SER A 104 39.33 10.10 -24.63
CA SER A 104 40.18 11.30 -24.64
C SER A 104 40.14 12.01 -26.01
N PRO A 105 39.41 13.12 -26.14
CA PRO A 105 39.38 13.88 -27.40
C PRO A 105 40.75 14.47 -27.74
N GLU A 106 41.59 14.80 -26.75
CA GLU A 106 42.93 15.33 -26.99
C GLU A 106 43.83 14.29 -27.65
N CYS A 107 43.81 13.04 -27.19
CA CYS A 107 44.56 11.95 -27.82
C CYS A 107 44.09 11.72 -29.27
N VAL A 108 42.78 11.79 -29.50
CA VAL A 108 42.18 11.66 -30.84
C VAL A 108 42.64 12.81 -31.76
N CYS A 109 42.60 14.06 -31.29
CA CYS A 109 43.08 15.22 -32.04
C CYS A 109 44.57 15.10 -32.40
N ILE A 110 45.43 14.68 -31.47
CA ILE A 110 46.86 14.52 -31.73
C ILE A 110 47.10 13.46 -32.81
N LEU A 111 46.39 12.33 -32.76
CA LEU A 111 46.49 11.27 -33.77
C LEU A 111 45.97 11.73 -35.15
N ILE A 112 44.84 12.44 -35.19
CA ILE A 112 44.27 13.00 -36.43
C ILE A 112 45.22 14.03 -37.05
N ASN A 113 45.84 14.90 -36.24
CA ASN A 113 46.84 15.87 -36.70
C ASN A 113 48.09 15.21 -37.32
N ARG A 114 48.33 13.94 -37.00
CA ARG A 114 49.37 13.10 -37.62
C ARG A 114 48.83 12.17 -38.71
N ASN A 115 47.70 12.52 -39.31
CA ASN A 115 47.07 11.82 -40.44
C ASN A 115 46.63 10.38 -40.15
N ALA A 116 46.24 10.06 -38.90
CA ALA A 116 45.64 8.76 -38.58
C ALA A 116 44.41 8.46 -39.46
N ASN A 117 44.27 7.22 -39.89
CA ASN A 117 43.21 6.81 -40.81
C ASN A 117 41.86 6.63 -40.11
N VAL A 118 41.06 7.69 -40.09
CA VAL A 118 39.71 7.72 -39.51
C VAL A 118 38.65 6.93 -40.29
N ARG A 119 38.96 6.46 -41.50
CA ARG A 119 38.07 5.64 -42.35
C ARG A 119 38.41 4.15 -42.32
N SER A 120 39.36 3.76 -41.46
CA SER A 120 39.74 2.35 -41.31
C SER A 120 38.54 1.50 -40.86
N ARG A 121 38.44 0.31 -41.45
CA ARG A 121 37.52 -0.75 -41.05
C ARG A 121 38.31 -1.82 -40.34
N LEU A 122 37.87 -2.20 -39.14
CA LEU A 122 38.50 -3.23 -38.33
C LEU A 122 38.20 -4.61 -38.94
N ARG A 123 39.06 -5.60 -38.68
CA ARG A 123 38.91 -7.00 -39.15
C ARG A 123 38.77 -7.15 -40.68
N ASP A 124 39.90 -7.11 -41.39
CA ASP A 124 40.04 -7.45 -42.81
C ASP A 124 39.05 -6.76 -43.78
N GLY A 125 38.63 -5.53 -43.44
CA GLY A 125 37.78 -4.69 -44.29
C GLY A 125 36.27 -4.94 -44.20
N PHE A 126 35.83 -5.97 -43.48
CA PHE A 126 34.40 -6.30 -43.33
C PHE A 126 33.81 -5.89 -41.97
N GLY A 127 34.61 -5.60 -40.95
CA GLY A 127 34.14 -5.27 -39.61
C GLY A 127 33.73 -3.80 -39.40
N PRO A 128 33.51 -3.39 -38.12
CA PRO A 128 33.07 -2.05 -37.74
C PRO A 128 34.10 -0.97 -38.10
N SER A 129 33.63 0.22 -38.47
CA SER A 129 34.51 1.38 -38.64
C SER A 129 34.93 1.96 -37.28
N VAL A 130 35.97 2.79 -37.27
CA VAL A 130 36.39 3.57 -36.10
C VAL A 130 35.23 4.37 -35.48
N ALA A 131 34.33 4.90 -36.32
CA ALA A 131 33.12 5.58 -35.85
C ALA A 131 32.15 4.64 -35.11
N HIS A 132 31.98 3.39 -35.55
CA HIS A 132 31.16 2.42 -34.80
C HIS A 132 31.72 2.15 -33.41
N VAL A 133 33.04 2.08 -33.26
CA VAL A 133 33.69 1.90 -31.96
C VAL A 133 33.45 3.12 -31.07
N CYS A 134 33.59 4.33 -31.60
CA CYS A 134 33.28 5.55 -30.86
C CYS A 134 31.81 5.60 -30.43
N ALA A 135 30.88 5.20 -31.31
CA ALA A 135 29.46 5.08 -30.99
C ALA A 135 29.17 4.00 -29.92
N TYR A 136 29.92 2.88 -29.94
CA TYR A 136 29.82 1.82 -28.94
C TYR A 136 30.29 2.26 -27.54
N HIS A 137 31.28 3.14 -27.46
CA HIS A 137 31.79 3.71 -26.19
C HIS A 137 31.09 5.01 -25.76
N GLY A 138 30.25 5.59 -26.62
CA GLY A 138 29.37 6.71 -26.27
C GLY A 138 30.09 8.05 -26.04
N GLN A 139 31.16 8.33 -26.80
CA GLN A 139 32.02 9.51 -26.57
C GLN A 139 31.68 10.66 -27.54
N PRO A 140 30.86 11.67 -27.14
CA PRO A 140 30.37 12.70 -28.06
C PRO A 140 31.47 13.63 -28.60
N ASP A 141 32.42 14.04 -27.76
CA ASP A 141 33.50 14.95 -28.18
C ASP A 141 34.48 14.24 -29.12
N CYS A 142 34.83 12.99 -28.80
CA CYS A 142 35.64 12.15 -29.70
C CYS A 142 34.93 11.91 -31.05
N MET A 143 33.61 11.67 -31.03
CA MET A 143 32.82 11.49 -32.24
C MET A 143 32.83 12.77 -33.09
N ARG A 144 32.71 13.94 -32.47
CA ARG A 144 32.76 15.24 -33.16
C ARG A 144 34.08 15.41 -33.92
N GLU A 145 35.20 15.15 -33.26
CA GLU A 145 36.53 15.26 -33.87
C GLU A 145 36.73 14.26 -35.02
N LEU A 146 36.27 13.01 -34.87
CA LEU A 146 36.32 12.01 -35.95
C LEU A 146 35.52 12.45 -37.18
N LEU A 147 34.30 12.97 -36.98
CA LEU A 147 33.43 13.39 -38.08
C LEU A 147 33.96 14.64 -38.78
N LEU A 148 34.52 15.60 -38.04
CA LEU A 148 35.22 16.76 -38.60
C LEU A 148 36.47 16.35 -39.42
N ALA A 149 37.15 15.29 -39.00
CA ALA A 149 38.28 14.70 -39.73
C ALA A 149 37.87 13.88 -40.98
N GLY A 150 36.57 13.75 -41.26
CA GLY A 150 36.05 13.11 -42.46
C GLY A 150 35.72 11.62 -42.32
N ALA A 151 35.55 11.10 -41.09
CA ALA A 151 34.92 9.81 -40.86
C ALA A 151 33.49 9.81 -41.43
N ASP A 152 33.05 8.68 -42.00
CA ASP A 152 31.70 8.58 -42.58
C ASP A 152 30.66 8.32 -41.48
N PRO A 153 29.75 9.28 -41.20
CA PRO A 153 28.70 9.12 -40.19
C PRO A 153 27.65 8.08 -40.59
N ASN A 154 27.55 7.71 -41.87
CA ASN A 154 26.57 6.76 -42.40
C ASN A 154 27.19 5.41 -42.77
N ALA A 155 28.41 5.13 -42.29
CA ALA A 155 29.04 3.84 -42.47
C ALA A 155 28.17 2.72 -41.88
N VAL A 156 28.17 1.57 -42.55
CA VAL A 156 27.49 0.34 -42.09
C VAL A 156 28.50 -0.78 -41.81
N ASP A 157 28.28 -1.54 -40.75
CA ASP A 157 29.05 -2.74 -40.40
C ASP A 157 28.48 -4.02 -41.06
N ASP A 158 29.02 -5.17 -40.69
CA ASP A 158 28.66 -6.50 -41.19
C ASP A 158 27.26 -6.97 -40.77
N GLU A 159 26.71 -6.41 -39.69
CA GLU A 159 25.34 -6.65 -39.22
C GLU A 159 24.32 -5.74 -39.93
N GLY A 160 24.80 -4.87 -40.83
CA GLY A 160 24.03 -3.81 -41.47
C GLY A 160 23.70 -2.66 -40.51
N GLU A 161 24.31 -2.62 -39.32
CA GLU A 161 24.11 -1.54 -38.38
C GLU A 161 24.92 -0.33 -38.84
N SER A 162 24.28 0.85 -38.82
CA SER A 162 24.98 2.12 -39.02
C SER A 162 25.61 2.61 -37.71
N VAL A 163 26.51 3.58 -37.80
CA VAL A 163 27.08 4.25 -36.62
C VAL A 163 25.98 4.75 -35.66
N LEU A 164 24.89 5.27 -36.23
CA LEU A 164 23.73 5.76 -35.48
C LEU A 164 22.95 4.63 -34.78
N HIS A 165 22.79 3.45 -35.42
CA HIS A 165 22.19 2.28 -34.77
C HIS A 165 22.93 1.92 -33.47
N ARG A 166 24.27 1.86 -33.53
CA ARG A 166 25.10 1.46 -32.39
C ARG A 166 25.00 2.46 -31.23
N ALA A 167 25.01 3.76 -31.53
CA ALA A 167 24.85 4.83 -30.54
C ALA A 167 23.47 4.76 -29.84
N ILE A 168 22.39 4.58 -30.61
CA ILE A 168 21.03 4.48 -30.09
C ILE A 168 20.83 3.19 -29.28
N ALA A 169 21.29 2.04 -29.78
CA ALA A 169 21.17 0.76 -29.11
C ALA A 169 21.85 0.74 -27.73
N LYS A 170 22.95 1.50 -27.57
CA LYS A 170 23.65 1.69 -26.30
C LYS A 170 23.11 2.85 -25.44
N LYS A 171 22.04 3.52 -25.90
CA LYS A 171 21.39 4.65 -25.22
C LYS A 171 22.29 5.88 -25.03
N TYR A 172 23.27 6.08 -25.91
CA TYR A 172 24.16 7.25 -25.88
C TYR A 172 23.58 8.40 -26.71
N THR A 173 22.59 9.09 -26.14
CA THR A 173 21.86 10.19 -26.79
C THR A 173 22.78 11.30 -27.28
N ASP A 174 23.70 11.81 -26.46
CA ASP A 174 24.56 12.93 -26.85
C ASP A 174 25.48 12.58 -28.04
N CYS A 175 25.99 11.34 -28.07
CA CYS A 175 26.77 10.84 -29.20
C CYS A 175 25.91 10.73 -30.46
N ALA A 176 24.66 10.24 -30.34
CA ALA A 176 23.71 10.21 -31.45
C ALA A 176 23.37 11.61 -31.99
N LEU A 177 23.23 12.61 -31.12
CA LEU A 177 22.99 14.01 -31.53
C LEU A 177 24.18 14.55 -32.34
N VAL A 178 25.41 14.30 -31.90
CA VAL A 178 26.63 14.71 -32.63
C VAL A 178 26.69 14.06 -34.02
N ILE A 179 26.32 12.78 -34.13
CA ILE A 179 26.27 12.08 -35.43
C ILE A 179 25.27 12.77 -36.38
N LEU A 180 24.07 13.11 -35.89
CA LEU A 180 23.04 13.79 -36.70
C LEU A 180 23.48 15.17 -37.18
N GLU A 181 24.09 15.96 -36.29
CA GLU A 181 24.57 17.32 -36.59
C GLU A 181 25.69 17.35 -37.64
N ASN A 182 26.41 16.24 -37.81
CA ASN A 182 27.57 16.13 -38.70
C ASN A 182 27.30 15.20 -39.89
N GLY A 183 26.07 15.21 -40.44
CA GLY A 183 25.74 14.54 -41.71
C GLY A 183 25.24 13.09 -41.58
N GLY A 184 24.91 12.65 -40.35
CA GLY A 184 24.36 11.32 -40.09
C GLY A 184 22.85 11.17 -40.31
N CYS A 185 22.15 12.21 -40.78
CA CYS A 185 20.69 12.17 -40.94
C CYS A 185 20.21 11.06 -41.90
N ARG A 186 20.99 10.74 -42.94
CA ARG A 186 20.69 9.64 -43.89
C ARG A 186 20.73 8.26 -43.25
N SER A 187 21.44 8.11 -42.14
CA SER A 187 21.44 6.86 -41.38
C SER A 187 20.05 6.46 -40.91
N MET A 188 19.14 7.41 -40.70
CA MET A 188 17.76 7.14 -40.28
C MET A 188 16.98 6.26 -41.27
N ALA A 189 17.39 6.18 -42.54
CA ALA A 189 16.77 5.34 -43.55
C ALA A 189 17.43 3.96 -43.71
N ILE A 190 18.60 3.72 -43.09
CA ILE A 190 19.37 2.47 -43.27
C ILE A 190 18.71 1.34 -42.49
N LEU A 191 18.55 0.17 -43.13
CA LEU A 191 18.03 -1.05 -42.50
C LEU A 191 19.18 -1.95 -42.04
N ASN A 192 19.10 -2.43 -40.79
CA ASN A 192 19.99 -3.49 -40.30
C ASN A 192 19.51 -4.89 -40.71
N SER A 193 20.25 -5.92 -40.31
CA SER A 193 19.91 -7.34 -40.54
C SER A 193 18.53 -7.78 -39.99
N LYS A 194 17.92 -7.01 -39.09
CA LYS A 194 16.57 -7.24 -38.54
C LYS A 194 15.47 -6.43 -39.26
N ASN A 195 15.81 -5.74 -40.35
CA ASN A 195 14.95 -4.78 -41.05
C ASN A 195 14.43 -3.66 -40.12
N LEU A 196 15.27 -3.20 -39.19
CA LEU A 196 15.01 -2.03 -38.36
C LEU A 196 15.88 -0.87 -38.82
N THR A 197 15.32 0.34 -38.76
CA THR A 197 16.08 1.58 -38.96
C THR A 197 16.47 2.20 -37.62
N PRO A 198 17.39 3.18 -37.57
CA PRO A 198 17.68 3.90 -36.34
C PRO A 198 16.45 4.60 -35.77
N LEU A 199 15.53 5.06 -36.63
CA LEU A 199 14.27 5.66 -36.19
C LEU A 199 13.40 4.66 -35.41
N HIS A 200 13.28 3.41 -35.90
CA HIS A 200 12.58 2.35 -35.17
C HIS A 200 13.25 2.06 -33.82
N HIS A 201 14.58 2.06 -33.76
CA HIS A 201 15.31 1.92 -32.50
C HIS A 201 15.03 3.09 -31.55
N CYS A 202 15.02 4.34 -32.03
CA CYS A 202 14.67 5.51 -31.23
C CYS A 202 13.29 5.36 -30.59
N VAL A 203 12.30 4.89 -31.37
CA VAL A 203 10.95 4.64 -30.86
C VAL A 203 10.95 3.52 -29.83
N ALA A 204 11.64 2.41 -30.10
CA ALA A 204 11.73 1.27 -29.18
C ALA A 204 12.40 1.60 -27.84
N ILE A 205 13.29 2.60 -27.81
CA ILE A 205 13.93 3.08 -26.57
C ILE A 205 13.33 4.39 -26.03
N TRP A 206 12.24 4.89 -26.61
CA TRP A 206 11.56 6.13 -26.22
C TRP A 206 12.44 7.40 -26.27
N ASN A 207 13.41 7.45 -27.20
CA ASN A 207 14.35 8.56 -27.29
C ASN A 207 13.80 9.72 -28.13
N VAL A 208 12.96 10.54 -27.49
CA VAL A 208 12.35 11.75 -28.08
C VAL A 208 13.41 12.75 -28.55
N ALA A 209 14.53 12.89 -27.81
CA ALA A 209 15.56 13.89 -28.09
C ALA A 209 16.22 13.69 -29.46
N VAL A 210 16.55 12.44 -29.81
CA VAL A 210 17.18 12.12 -31.10
C VAL A 210 16.20 12.34 -32.25
N VAL A 211 14.93 11.92 -32.11
CA VAL A 211 13.91 12.12 -33.16
C VAL A 211 13.64 13.61 -33.38
N LYS A 212 13.49 14.37 -32.30
CA LYS A 212 13.30 15.82 -32.38
C LYS A 212 14.48 16.51 -33.06
N ARG A 213 15.71 16.17 -32.68
CA ARG A 213 16.91 16.77 -33.29
C ARG A 213 17.05 16.38 -34.76
N TRP A 214 16.72 15.14 -35.11
CA TRP A 214 16.73 14.70 -36.51
C TRP A 214 15.77 15.54 -37.35
N VAL A 215 14.54 15.77 -36.90
CA VAL A 215 13.57 16.62 -37.62
C VAL A 215 14.04 18.08 -37.73
N GLU A 216 14.79 18.60 -36.75
CA GLU A 216 15.35 19.96 -36.80
C GLU A 216 16.53 20.12 -37.78
N VAL A 217 17.32 19.06 -38.01
CA VAL A 217 18.58 19.10 -38.77
C VAL A 217 18.43 18.52 -40.18
N ALA A 218 17.58 17.51 -40.37
CA ALA A 218 17.40 16.82 -41.63
C ALA A 218 16.66 17.69 -42.67
N THR A 219 16.97 17.46 -43.94
CA THR A 219 16.20 18.06 -45.04
C THR A 219 14.85 17.36 -45.20
N SER A 220 13.86 18.04 -45.78
CA SER A 220 12.53 17.45 -46.02
C SER A 220 12.58 16.17 -46.86
N ASP A 221 13.51 16.09 -47.81
CA ASP A 221 13.71 14.91 -48.66
C ASP A 221 14.25 13.72 -47.83
N GLU A 222 15.23 13.97 -46.94
CA GLU A 222 15.79 12.93 -46.06
C GLU A 222 14.78 12.42 -45.04
N ILE A 223 13.87 13.29 -44.57
CA ILE A 223 12.76 12.88 -43.70
C ILE A 223 11.80 11.97 -44.46
N ALA A 224 11.38 12.39 -45.67
CA ALA A 224 10.44 11.62 -46.50
C ALA A 224 10.99 10.24 -46.88
N GLU A 225 12.30 10.11 -47.11
CA GLU A 225 12.94 8.83 -47.41
C GLU A 225 12.98 7.86 -46.21
N ALA A 226 12.94 8.36 -44.97
CA ALA A 226 13.15 7.55 -43.77
C ALA A 226 11.87 7.27 -42.95
N ILE A 227 10.93 8.23 -42.92
CA ILE A 227 9.86 8.29 -41.90
C ILE A 227 8.84 7.16 -41.99
N ASP A 228 8.55 6.69 -43.21
CA ASP A 228 7.52 5.67 -43.50
C ASP A 228 8.10 4.30 -43.87
N ILE A 229 9.40 4.07 -43.64
CA ILE A 229 9.99 2.75 -43.87
C ILE A 229 9.34 1.74 -42.93
N PRO A 230 8.77 0.63 -43.44
CA PRO A 230 8.14 -0.37 -42.59
C PRO A 230 9.18 -1.30 -41.95
N SER A 231 8.98 -1.62 -40.67
CA SER A 231 9.66 -2.73 -39.98
C SER A 231 8.78 -3.98 -39.91
N PRO A 232 9.28 -5.13 -39.42
CA PRO A 232 8.45 -6.30 -39.12
C PRO A 232 7.35 -6.06 -38.08
N ILE A 233 7.36 -4.93 -37.36
CA ILE A 233 6.33 -4.52 -36.39
C ILE A 233 5.37 -3.48 -37.01
N GLY A 234 5.85 -2.68 -37.97
CA GLY A 234 5.12 -1.56 -38.56
C GLY A 234 6.05 -0.35 -38.79
N THR A 235 5.51 0.78 -39.21
CA THR A 235 6.27 2.04 -39.31
C THR A 235 6.61 2.58 -37.92
N ALA A 236 7.55 3.53 -37.85
CA ALA A 236 7.89 4.24 -36.62
C ALA A 236 6.66 4.87 -35.94
N LEU A 237 5.70 5.38 -36.73
CA LEU A 237 4.44 5.94 -36.23
C LEU A 237 3.58 4.86 -35.53
N CYS A 238 3.40 3.70 -36.14
CA CYS A 238 2.64 2.60 -35.55
C CYS A 238 3.28 2.09 -34.25
N MET A 239 4.62 1.96 -34.24
CA MET A 239 5.36 1.57 -33.05
C MET A 239 5.20 2.59 -31.91
N ALA A 240 5.24 3.89 -32.22
CA ALA A 240 5.07 4.96 -31.23
C ALA A 240 3.63 5.02 -30.71
N ALA A 241 2.62 4.73 -31.54
CA ALA A 241 1.23 4.66 -31.09
C ALA A 241 0.95 3.42 -30.22
N ALA A 242 1.68 2.32 -30.41
CA ALA A 242 1.60 1.09 -29.63
C ALA A 242 2.41 1.13 -28.31
N SER A 243 2.67 2.33 -27.80
CA SER A 243 3.45 2.52 -26.57
C SER A 243 2.83 1.83 -25.36
N LYS A 244 3.69 1.29 -24.50
CA LYS A 244 3.28 0.75 -23.21
C LYS A 244 2.80 1.86 -22.26
N LYS A 245 1.97 1.52 -21.26
CA LYS A 245 1.34 2.46 -20.32
C LYS A 245 2.33 3.37 -19.57
N ASP A 246 3.52 2.88 -19.31
CA ASP A 246 4.62 3.56 -18.61
C ASP A 246 5.26 4.70 -19.44
N HIS A 247 5.14 4.65 -20.77
CA HIS A 247 5.73 5.61 -21.70
C HIS A 247 4.70 6.30 -22.60
N GLU A 248 3.45 6.41 -22.15
CA GLU A 248 2.37 7.06 -22.92
C GLU A 248 2.71 8.51 -23.28
N ASN A 249 3.40 9.24 -22.41
CA ASN A 249 3.75 10.64 -22.65
C ASN A 249 4.82 10.77 -23.74
N GLU A 250 5.90 9.98 -23.65
CA GLU A 250 6.97 9.94 -24.65
C GLU A 250 6.44 9.41 -25.98
N GLY A 251 5.64 8.34 -25.95
CA GLY A 251 4.97 7.78 -27.13
C GLY A 251 4.08 8.80 -27.84
N ARG A 252 3.23 9.51 -27.08
CA ARG A 252 2.36 10.56 -27.62
C ARG A 252 3.17 11.71 -28.21
N GLU A 253 4.27 12.09 -27.57
CA GLU A 253 5.15 13.13 -28.10
C GLU A 253 5.87 12.69 -29.37
N LEU A 254 6.35 11.44 -29.43
CA LEU A 254 6.90 10.85 -30.65
C LEU A 254 5.87 10.87 -31.78
N VAL A 255 4.62 10.47 -31.52
CA VAL A 255 3.55 10.52 -32.54
C VAL A 255 3.31 11.96 -33.03
N ARG A 256 3.29 12.96 -32.14
CA ARG A 256 3.16 14.37 -32.54
C ARG A 256 4.31 14.82 -33.43
N ILE A 257 5.55 14.50 -33.06
CA ILE A 257 6.74 14.88 -33.83
C ILE A 257 6.73 14.20 -35.20
N LEU A 258 6.43 12.91 -35.26
CA LEU A 258 6.40 12.14 -36.51
C LEU A 258 5.31 12.65 -37.46
N LEU A 259 4.09 12.90 -36.97
CA LEU A 259 3.01 13.45 -37.79
C LEU A 259 3.32 14.88 -38.27
N ALA A 260 3.91 15.71 -37.42
CA ALA A 260 4.35 17.05 -37.81
C ALA A 260 5.48 17.03 -38.85
N ALA A 261 6.32 15.98 -38.82
CA ALA A 261 7.38 15.74 -39.79
C ALA A 261 6.89 15.11 -41.11
N GLY A 262 5.60 14.78 -41.22
CA GLY A 262 4.97 14.27 -42.44
C GLY A 262 4.85 12.76 -42.54
N ALA A 263 4.93 12.02 -41.43
CA ALA A 263 4.62 10.59 -41.40
C ALA A 263 3.22 10.31 -41.95
N ASP A 264 3.05 9.24 -42.72
CA ASP A 264 1.75 8.83 -43.23
C ASP A 264 0.83 8.38 -42.08
N PRO A 265 -0.24 9.14 -41.75
CA PRO A 265 -1.14 8.78 -40.66
C PRO A 265 -1.98 7.54 -40.97
N SER A 266 -2.03 7.10 -42.24
CA SER A 266 -2.72 5.91 -42.70
C SER A 266 -1.85 4.64 -42.71
N ALA A 267 -0.57 4.76 -42.33
CA ALA A 267 0.35 3.63 -42.24
C ALA A 267 -0.20 2.54 -41.30
N GLN A 268 0.00 1.28 -41.69
CA GLN A 268 -0.52 0.11 -41.01
C GLN A 268 0.61 -0.74 -40.41
N ASP A 269 0.34 -1.33 -39.25
CA ASP A 269 1.20 -2.37 -38.67
C ASP A 269 1.18 -3.65 -39.53
N SER A 270 2.23 -4.45 -39.42
CA SER A 270 2.40 -5.68 -40.18
C SER A 270 1.55 -6.84 -39.66
N GLN A 271 1.18 -6.80 -38.37
CA GLN A 271 0.53 -7.92 -37.68
C GLN A 271 -0.97 -7.97 -37.93
N ASN A 272 -1.64 -6.83 -37.84
CA ASN A 272 -3.10 -6.73 -37.84
C ASN A 272 -3.64 -5.70 -38.86
N GLY A 273 -2.75 -5.02 -39.59
CA GLY A 273 -3.09 -3.85 -40.41
C GLY A 273 -3.62 -2.67 -39.61
N ARG A 274 -3.25 -2.55 -38.32
CA ARG A 274 -3.76 -1.46 -37.47
C ARG A 274 -2.99 -0.19 -37.76
N THR A 275 -3.71 0.90 -37.91
CA THR A 275 -3.14 2.25 -37.93
C THR A 275 -2.94 2.78 -36.52
N ALA A 276 -2.19 3.87 -36.37
CA ALA A 276 -2.07 4.57 -35.10
C ALA A 276 -3.44 4.92 -34.48
N LEU A 277 -4.44 5.26 -35.31
CA LEU A 277 -5.80 5.57 -34.85
C LEU A 277 -6.51 4.35 -34.24
N HIS A 278 -6.33 3.16 -34.82
CA HIS A 278 -6.87 1.92 -34.26
C HIS A 278 -6.30 1.64 -32.87
N THR A 279 -4.99 1.81 -32.71
CA THR A 279 -4.30 1.60 -31.44
C THR A 279 -4.76 2.61 -30.38
N ALA A 280 -4.82 3.90 -30.73
CA ALA A 280 -5.29 4.96 -29.83
C ALA A 280 -6.76 4.75 -29.39
N ALA A 281 -7.63 4.33 -30.32
CA ALA A 281 -9.02 4.00 -30.03
C ALA A 281 -9.16 2.79 -29.10
N MET A 282 -8.30 1.78 -29.28
CA MET A 282 -8.27 0.57 -28.46
C MET A 282 -7.76 0.84 -27.03
N THR A 283 -6.79 1.75 -26.86
CA THR A 283 -6.23 2.14 -25.55
C THR A 283 -7.02 3.24 -24.85
N ASN A 284 -8.08 3.77 -25.49
CA ASN A 284 -8.86 4.91 -25.03
C ASN A 284 -8.02 6.20 -24.83
N ASP A 285 -6.95 6.39 -25.60
CA ASP A 285 -6.14 7.62 -25.58
C ASP A 285 -6.81 8.72 -26.43
N VAL A 286 -7.66 9.49 -25.75
CA VAL A 286 -8.40 10.62 -26.31
C VAL A 286 -7.51 11.68 -26.97
N ASP A 287 -6.38 12.01 -26.36
CA ASP A 287 -5.52 13.07 -26.84
C ASP A 287 -4.78 12.62 -28.10
N LEU A 288 -4.35 11.35 -28.12
CA LEU A 288 -3.72 10.75 -29.29
C LEU A 288 -4.72 10.64 -30.45
N VAL A 289 -5.97 10.24 -30.19
CA VAL A 289 -7.06 10.25 -31.21
C VAL A 289 -7.23 11.65 -31.81
N LYS A 290 -7.27 12.72 -30.99
CA LYS A 290 -7.38 14.11 -31.47
C LYS A 290 -6.19 14.52 -32.34
N VAL A 291 -4.97 14.17 -31.93
CA VAL A 291 -3.74 14.47 -32.67
C VAL A 291 -3.77 13.78 -34.04
N ILE A 292 -4.11 12.50 -34.09
CA ILE A 292 -4.11 11.70 -35.31
C ILE A 292 -5.23 12.15 -36.27
N LEU A 293 -6.44 12.42 -35.77
CA LEU A 293 -7.52 12.97 -36.58
C LEU A 293 -7.18 14.37 -37.11
N GLY A 294 -6.48 15.19 -36.32
CA GLY A 294 -5.95 16.48 -36.75
C GLY A 294 -4.93 16.40 -37.87
N ALA A 295 -4.25 15.26 -38.03
CA ALA A 295 -3.33 14.99 -39.14
C ALA A 295 -4.05 14.53 -40.44
N GLY A 296 -5.37 14.41 -40.44
CA GLY A 296 -6.17 14.14 -41.64
C GLY A 296 -6.35 12.67 -42.00
N VAL A 297 -6.18 11.75 -41.05
CA VAL A 297 -6.50 10.33 -41.28
C VAL A 297 -7.99 10.14 -41.54
N ASP A 298 -8.33 9.19 -42.41
CA ASP A 298 -9.72 8.74 -42.54
C ASP A 298 -10.14 8.02 -41.24
N VAL A 299 -11.20 8.54 -40.60
CA VAL A 299 -11.79 7.96 -39.39
C VAL A 299 -12.35 6.55 -39.63
N ASN A 300 -12.66 6.21 -40.90
CA ASN A 300 -13.23 4.93 -41.33
C ASN A 300 -12.20 3.97 -41.92
N ILE A 301 -10.91 4.22 -41.68
CA ILE A 301 -9.83 3.36 -42.15
C ILE A 301 -10.00 1.93 -41.63
N ARG A 302 -9.81 0.94 -42.50
CA ARG A 302 -9.99 -0.48 -42.18
C ARG A 302 -8.67 -1.18 -41.92
N ASN A 303 -8.63 -2.01 -40.89
CA ASN A 303 -7.53 -2.95 -40.65
C ASN A 303 -7.67 -4.25 -41.47
N VAL A 304 -6.82 -5.25 -41.23
CA VAL A 304 -6.88 -6.55 -41.94
C VAL A 304 -8.21 -7.28 -41.73
N HIS A 305 -8.88 -7.04 -40.60
CA HIS A 305 -10.19 -7.64 -40.27
C HIS A 305 -11.39 -6.82 -40.78
N ASN A 306 -11.15 -5.86 -41.67
CA ASN A 306 -12.12 -4.86 -42.10
C ASN A 306 -12.75 -4.04 -40.94
N SER A 307 -12.20 -4.11 -39.74
CA SER A 307 -12.67 -3.33 -38.60
C SER A 307 -12.18 -1.88 -38.71
N ILE A 308 -13.04 -0.94 -38.32
CA ILE A 308 -12.70 0.48 -38.20
C ILE A 308 -12.33 0.83 -36.75
N PRO A 309 -11.68 1.98 -36.47
CA PRO A 309 -11.35 2.41 -35.11
C PRO A 309 -12.56 2.43 -34.15
N LEU A 310 -13.76 2.76 -34.65
CA LEU A 310 -14.99 2.74 -33.87
C LEU A 310 -15.34 1.33 -33.36
N HIS A 311 -15.13 0.28 -34.17
CA HIS A 311 -15.36 -1.11 -33.77
C HIS A 311 -14.46 -1.50 -32.60
N LEU A 312 -13.18 -1.13 -32.65
CA LEU A 312 -12.24 -1.42 -31.57
C LEU A 312 -12.54 -0.60 -30.30
N ALA A 313 -12.94 0.65 -30.46
CA ALA A 313 -13.33 1.51 -29.34
C ALA A 313 -14.56 0.93 -28.60
N LEU A 314 -15.59 0.48 -29.34
CA LEU A 314 -16.78 -0.17 -28.77
C LEU A 314 -16.42 -1.51 -28.11
N ALA A 315 -15.59 -2.33 -28.76
CA ALA A 315 -15.15 -3.61 -28.23
C ALA A 315 -14.35 -3.49 -26.91
N ARG A 316 -13.65 -2.36 -26.71
CA ARG A 316 -12.86 -2.07 -25.50
C ARG A 316 -13.57 -1.16 -24.49
N GLY A 317 -14.76 -0.67 -24.81
CA GLY A 317 -15.49 0.27 -23.94
C GLY A 317 -14.80 1.62 -23.79
N ALA A 318 -14.07 2.06 -24.82
CA ALA A 318 -13.35 3.33 -24.86
C ALA A 318 -14.31 4.52 -25.01
N LYS A 319 -15.13 4.77 -23.98
CA LYS A 319 -16.25 5.72 -23.97
C LYS A 319 -15.91 7.07 -24.61
N ALA A 320 -14.81 7.67 -24.17
CA ALA A 320 -14.43 9.01 -24.64
C ALA A 320 -13.99 8.99 -26.11
N CYS A 321 -13.30 7.94 -26.54
CA CYS A 321 -12.92 7.77 -27.95
C CYS A 321 -14.12 7.47 -28.84
N VAL A 322 -15.10 6.67 -28.40
CA VAL A 322 -16.33 6.40 -29.17
C VAL A 322 -17.05 7.70 -29.53
N GLY A 323 -17.28 8.57 -28.53
CA GLY A 323 -17.92 9.87 -28.77
C GLY A 323 -17.14 10.72 -29.78
N LEU A 324 -15.82 10.82 -29.60
CA LEU A 324 -14.95 11.59 -30.51
C LEU A 324 -14.92 11.05 -31.93
N LEU A 325 -14.88 9.73 -32.11
CA LEU A 325 -14.90 9.09 -33.43
C LEU A 325 -16.24 9.33 -34.14
N LEU A 326 -17.36 9.22 -33.42
CA LEU A 326 -18.69 9.52 -33.97
C LEU A 326 -18.82 11.01 -34.36
N ASP A 327 -18.32 11.92 -33.51
CA ASP A 327 -18.30 13.35 -33.81
C ASP A 327 -17.39 13.69 -35.00
N ALA A 328 -16.33 12.90 -35.21
CA ALA A 328 -15.43 13.00 -36.35
C ALA A 328 -15.97 12.35 -37.64
N GLY A 329 -17.18 11.76 -37.61
CA GLY A 329 -17.85 11.19 -38.78
C GLY A 329 -17.57 9.70 -39.03
N ALA A 330 -17.24 8.93 -37.97
CA ALA A 330 -17.17 7.47 -38.08
C ALA A 330 -18.51 6.87 -38.55
N ASP A 331 -18.45 6.04 -39.58
CA ASP A 331 -19.58 5.34 -40.17
C ASP A 331 -19.85 4.05 -39.39
N TYR A 332 -20.89 4.10 -38.56
CA TYR A 332 -21.35 2.99 -37.73
C TYR A 332 -22.03 1.85 -38.52
N ASN A 333 -22.27 2.02 -39.82
CA ASN A 333 -22.88 0.98 -40.67
C ASN A 333 -21.86 0.07 -41.34
N LEU A 334 -20.57 0.44 -41.33
CA LEU A 334 -19.52 -0.40 -41.92
C LEU A 334 -19.43 -1.73 -41.19
N LYS A 335 -19.17 -2.79 -41.95
CA LYS A 335 -19.06 -4.16 -41.42
C LYS A 335 -17.62 -4.63 -41.41
N ASP A 336 -17.26 -5.36 -40.38
CA ASP A 336 -16.01 -6.12 -40.31
C ASP A 336 -16.11 -7.49 -41.01
N ASP A 337 -15.06 -8.30 -40.89
CA ASP A 337 -14.99 -9.66 -41.43
C ASP A 337 -16.01 -10.64 -40.85
N ASP A 338 -16.58 -10.37 -39.67
CA ASP A 338 -17.67 -11.15 -39.07
C ASP A 338 -19.05 -10.62 -39.52
N GLY A 339 -19.07 -9.59 -40.37
CA GLY A 339 -20.27 -8.94 -40.86
C GLY A 339 -20.93 -8.06 -39.80
N ASP A 340 -20.24 -7.84 -38.67
CA ASP A 340 -20.71 -7.03 -37.56
C ASP A 340 -20.44 -5.56 -37.87
N ASN A 341 -21.48 -4.74 -37.69
CA ASN A 341 -21.35 -3.29 -37.68
C ASN A 341 -21.28 -2.77 -36.24
N ALA A 342 -21.11 -1.47 -36.05
CA ALA A 342 -21.00 -0.86 -34.73
C ALA A 342 -22.19 -1.19 -33.81
N PHE A 343 -23.42 -1.35 -34.36
CA PHE A 343 -24.59 -1.77 -33.57
C PHE A 343 -24.46 -3.20 -33.03
N HIS A 344 -23.99 -4.15 -33.86
CA HIS A 344 -23.78 -5.54 -33.42
C HIS A 344 -22.73 -5.61 -32.33
N ILE A 345 -21.59 -4.94 -32.53
CA ILE A 345 -20.50 -4.92 -31.55
C ILE A 345 -20.96 -4.28 -30.24
N ALA A 346 -21.60 -3.11 -30.29
CA ALA A 346 -22.10 -2.44 -29.11
C ALA A 346 -23.13 -3.29 -28.35
N ALA A 347 -24.05 -3.96 -29.05
CA ALA A 347 -25.07 -4.79 -28.42
C ALA A 347 -24.50 -6.10 -27.84
N GLU A 348 -23.55 -6.75 -28.50
CA GLU A 348 -22.95 -8.00 -28.00
C GLU A 348 -22.07 -7.73 -26.78
N THR A 349 -21.32 -6.62 -26.83
CA THR A 349 -20.41 -6.20 -25.74
C THR A 349 -21.13 -5.49 -24.60
N ALA A 350 -22.39 -5.06 -24.78
CA ALA A 350 -23.22 -4.46 -23.73
C ALA A 350 -23.39 -5.34 -22.48
N LYS A 351 -23.16 -6.65 -22.61
CA LYS A 351 -23.14 -7.60 -21.47
C LYS A 351 -22.05 -7.27 -20.44
N MET A 352 -20.99 -6.62 -20.91
CA MET A 352 -19.77 -6.32 -20.15
C MET A 352 -19.55 -4.81 -20.05
N ILE A 353 -19.88 -4.04 -21.09
CA ILE A 353 -19.67 -2.59 -21.17
C ILE A 353 -21.04 -1.89 -21.21
N ARG A 354 -21.51 -1.41 -20.07
CA ARG A 354 -22.85 -0.82 -19.96
C ARG A 354 -23.04 0.43 -20.84
N GLU A 355 -21.99 1.22 -21.03
CA GLU A 355 -22.01 2.47 -21.79
C GLU A 355 -22.33 2.23 -23.28
N ASN A 356 -22.11 1.02 -23.79
CA ASN A 356 -22.43 0.69 -25.18
C ASN A 356 -23.94 0.72 -25.46
N LEU A 357 -24.79 0.52 -24.43
CA LEU A 357 -26.24 0.72 -24.57
C LEU A 357 -26.59 2.20 -24.82
N ASP A 358 -25.87 3.14 -24.22
CA ASP A 358 -26.05 4.57 -24.46
C ASP A 358 -25.56 4.96 -25.87
N TRP A 359 -24.45 4.37 -26.31
CA TRP A 359 -23.95 4.58 -27.67
C TRP A 359 -24.91 4.05 -28.74
N LEU A 360 -25.61 2.94 -28.47
CA LEU A 360 -26.70 2.48 -29.35
C LEU A 360 -27.79 3.55 -29.50
N ILE A 361 -28.18 4.24 -28.42
CA ILE A 361 -29.16 5.34 -28.49
C ILE A 361 -28.65 6.44 -29.40
N VAL A 362 -27.40 6.88 -29.20
CA VAL A 362 -26.77 7.95 -29.99
C VAL A 362 -26.72 7.59 -31.48
N MET A 363 -26.31 6.37 -31.81
CA MET A 363 -26.26 5.90 -33.20
C MET A 363 -27.67 5.73 -33.80
N LEU A 364 -28.64 5.22 -33.04
CA LEU A 364 -30.04 5.07 -33.48
C LEU A 364 -30.75 6.41 -33.71
N MET A 365 -30.34 7.48 -33.02
CA MET A 365 -30.88 8.82 -33.26
C MET A 365 -30.47 9.39 -34.63
N LYS A 366 -29.44 8.85 -35.28
CA LYS A 366 -29.00 9.29 -36.61
C LYS A 366 -29.95 8.77 -37.70
N PRO A 367 -30.27 9.56 -38.74
CA PRO A 367 -31.28 9.20 -39.74
C PRO A 367 -30.90 7.97 -40.58
N ASP A 368 -29.61 7.76 -40.84
CA ASP A 368 -29.01 6.77 -41.74
C ASP A 368 -28.57 5.46 -41.04
N ALA A 369 -29.03 5.21 -39.81
CA ALA A 369 -28.80 3.96 -39.10
C ALA A 369 -29.38 2.73 -39.83
N ASP A 370 -28.52 1.78 -40.21
CA ASP A 370 -28.89 0.51 -40.85
C ASP A 370 -28.95 -0.64 -39.82
N ILE A 371 -30.19 -0.94 -39.41
CA ILE A 371 -30.53 -1.80 -38.26
C ILE A 371 -31.00 -3.21 -38.64
N GLU A 372 -31.40 -3.42 -39.89
CA GLU A 372 -31.89 -4.72 -40.41
C GLU A 372 -30.75 -5.56 -41.00
N VAL A 373 -29.51 -5.06 -40.94
CA VAL A 373 -28.31 -5.79 -41.31
C VAL A 373 -28.20 -7.07 -40.51
N ARG A 374 -27.86 -8.15 -41.22
CA ARG A 374 -27.43 -9.41 -40.60
C ARG A 374 -25.93 -9.56 -40.70
N ASN A 375 -25.31 -9.95 -39.59
CA ASN A 375 -23.92 -10.40 -39.55
C ASN A 375 -23.76 -11.82 -40.14
N HIS A 376 -22.54 -12.35 -40.18
CA HIS A 376 -22.29 -13.71 -40.71
C HIS A 376 -22.93 -14.82 -39.85
N SER A 377 -23.22 -14.57 -38.58
CA SER A 377 -24.03 -15.47 -37.73
C SER A 377 -25.54 -15.42 -38.02
N GLY A 378 -25.96 -14.54 -38.93
CA GLY A 378 -27.36 -14.33 -39.33
C GLY A 378 -28.18 -13.50 -38.35
N LYS A 379 -27.55 -12.92 -37.32
CA LYS A 379 -28.20 -12.11 -36.28
C LYS A 379 -28.28 -10.65 -36.71
N THR A 380 -29.38 -10.02 -36.35
CA THR A 380 -29.59 -8.56 -36.42
C THR A 380 -29.34 -7.91 -35.05
N LEU A 381 -29.30 -6.58 -34.98
CA LEU A 381 -29.30 -5.84 -33.70
C LEU A 381 -30.41 -6.32 -32.77
N ARG A 382 -31.62 -6.53 -33.30
CA ARG A 382 -32.76 -7.07 -32.55
C ARG A 382 -32.42 -8.41 -31.90
N ASP A 383 -31.88 -9.35 -32.68
CA ASP A 383 -31.62 -10.72 -32.19
C ASP A 383 -30.60 -10.73 -31.04
N ILE A 384 -29.62 -9.82 -31.06
CA ILE A 384 -28.63 -9.67 -29.99
C ILE A 384 -29.27 -9.04 -28.74
N LEU A 385 -30.07 -7.98 -28.90
CA LEU A 385 -30.74 -7.30 -27.78
C LEU A 385 -31.78 -8.19 -27.09
N GLU A 386 -32.43 -9.12 -27.81
CA GLU A 386 -33.35 -10.10 -27.22
C GLU A 386 -32.65 -11.10 -26.28
N ALA A 387 -31.34 -11.29 -26.44
CA ALA A 387 -30.56 -12.13 -25.53
C ALA A 387 -30.18 -11.40 -24.22
N LEU A 388 -30.37 -10.08 -24.13
CA LEU A 388 -30.05 -9.30 -22.95
C LEU A 388 -31.21 -9.32 -21.92
N PRO A 389 -30.90 -9.29 -20.61
CA PRO A 389 -31.91 -9.06 -19.56
C PRO A 389 -32.71 -7.79 -19.83
N ARG A 390 -34.04 -7.89 -19.70
CA ARG A 390 -34.94 -6.80 -20.10
C ARG A 390 -34.83 -5.58 -19.19
N GLU A 391 -34.44 -5.74 -17.93
CA GLU A 391 -34.16 -4.63 -17.01
C GLU A 391 -32.95 -3.77 -17.41
N TRP A 392 -32.06 -4.25 -18.29
CA TRP A 392 -30.89 -3.48 -18.75
C TRP A 392 -31.21 -2.50 -19.86
N LEU A 393 -32.29 -2.74 -20.61
CA LEU A 393 -32.69 -1.89 -21.72
C LEU A 393 -33.40 -0.66 -21.17
N SER A 394 -32.73 0.49 -21.24
CA SER A 394 -33.30 1.76 -20.80
C SER A 394 -34.53 2.12 -21.62
N GLU A 395 -35.40 2.92 -21.02
CA GLU A 395 -36.60 3.40 -21.71
C GLU A 395 -36.26 4.22 -22.96
N ASP A 396 -35.20 5.02 -22.89
CA ASP A 396 -34.75 5.85 -24.01
C ASP A 396 -34.21 4.98 -25.16
N LEU A 397 -33.54 3.85 -24.87
CA LEU A 397 -33.15 2.87 -25.89
C LEU A 397 -34.35 2.17 -26.52
N MET A 398 -35.32 1.77 -25.70
CA MET A 398 -36.57 1.18 -26.20
C MET A 398 -37.33 2.14 -27.13
N GLU A 399 -37.38 3.42 -26.77
CA GLU A 399 -38.00 4.46 -27.60
C GLU A 399 -37.22 4.68 -28.92
N ALA A 400 -35.88 4.76 -28.84
CA ALA A 400 -35.04 4.89 -30.03
C ALA A 400 -35.22 3.71 -31.02
N LEU A 401 -35.30 2.47 -30.51
CA LEU A 401 -35.58 1.27 -31.30
C LEU A 401 -36.94 1.34 -31.98
N VAL A 402 -37.99 1.71 -31.24
CA VAL A 402 -39.36 1.83 -31.78
C VAL A 402 -39.44 2.92 -32.84
N ASN A 403 -38.79 4.07 -32.63
CA ASN A 403 -38.73 5.16 -33.60
C ASN A 403 -38.04 4.74 -34.91
N LYS A 404 -37.15 3.75 -34.85
CA LYS A 404 -36.50 3.14 -36.01
C LYS A 404 -37.24 1.89 -36.55
N GLY A 405 -38.37 1.52 -35.97
CA GLY A 405 -39.18 0.37 -36.43
C GLY A 405 -38.72 -0.99 -35.89
N VAL A 406 -37.76 -1.02 -34.96
CA VAL A 406 -37.34 -2.26 -34.29
C VAL A 406 -38.28 -2.55 -33.13
N HIS A 407 -39.08 -3.60 -33.27
CA HIS A 407 -39.98 -4.06 -32.22
C HIS A 407 -39.43 -5.32 -31.55
N LEU A 408 -39.04 -5.20 -30.29
CA LEU A 408 -38.67 -6.34 -29.45
C LEU A 408 -39.92 -7.13 -29.03
N PHE A 409 -39.75 -8.40 -28.67
CA PHE A 409 -40.81 -9.26 -28.15
C PHE A 409 -41.41 -8.67 -26.86
N PRO A 410 -42.70 -8.97 -26.58
CA PRO A 410 -43.34 -8.55 -25.34
C PRO A 410 -42.56 -9.02 -24.11
N THR A 411 -42.36 -8.12 -23.16
CA THR A 411 -41.64 -8.42 -21.91
C THR A 411 -42.41 -9.47 -21.10
N ILE A 412 -41.72 -10.54 -20.70
CA ILE A 412 -42.29 -11.55 -19.80
C ILE A 412 -41.99 -11.16 -18.35
N PHE A 413 -43.04 -11.01 -17.55
CA PHE A 413 -42.96 -10.67 -16.13
C PHE A 413 -43.11 -11.91 -15.24
N LYS A 414 -42.40 -11.91 -14.10
CA LYS A 414 -42.44 -12.93 -13.06
C LYS A 414 -42.70 -12.26 -11.70
N VAL A 415 -43.21 -13.04 -10.76
CA VAL A 415 -43.36 -12.59 -9.36
C VAL A 415 -41.99 -12.20 -8.80
N GLY A 416 -41.91 -11.03 -8.16
CA GLY A 416 -40.68 -10.43 -7.66
C GLY A 416 -39.98 -9.47 -8.62
N ASP A 417 -40.41 -9.38 -9.88
CA ASP A 417 -39.85 -8.43 -10.84
C ASP A 417 -40.17 -6.98 -10.42
N TRP A 418 -39.18 -6.10 -10.51
CA TRP A 418 -39.36 -4.68 -10.29
C TRP A 418 -39.83 -3.99 -11.56
N VAL A 419 -40.82 -3.12 -11.42
CA VAL A 419 -41.46 -2.44 -12.55
C VAL A 419 -41.73 -0.97 -12.27
N LYS A 420 -41.74 -0.18 -13.33
CA LYS A 420 -42.25 1.21 -13.33
C LYS A 420 -43.17 1.44 -14.51
N PHE A 421 -44.05 2.44 -14.40
CA PHE A 421 -44.84 2.88 -15.54
C PHE A 421 -43.94 3.47 -16.63
N LYS A 422 -44.32 3.23 -17.89
CA LYS A 422 -43.71 3.91 -19.03
C LYS A 422 -44.03 5.41 -18.96
N ARG A 423 -43.06 6.24 -19.32
CA ARG A 423 -43.15 7.71 -19.43
C ARG A 423 -44.24 8.15 -20.39
N SER A 424 -44.54 7.35 -21.42
CA SER A 424 -45.61 7.61 -22.38
C SER A 424 -47.03 7.39 -21.83
N VAL A 425 -47.18 6.70 -20.69
CA VAL A 425 -48.48 6.44 -20.07
C VAL A 425 -48.90 7.63 -19.21
N THR A 426 -49.82 8.45 -19.73
CA THR A 426 -50.39 9.59 -19.00
C THR A 426 -51.61 9.20 -18.14
N THR A 427 -52.35 8.18 -18.57
CA THR A 427 -53.53 7.64 -17.89
C THR A 427 -53.57 6.12 -18.08
N PRO A 428 -53.25 5.33 -17.05
CA PRO A 428 -53.31 3.87 -17.10
C PRO A 428 -54.75 3.41 -17.32
N THR A 429 -54.93 2.26 -17.97
CA THR A 429 -56.23 1.70 -18.33
C THR A 429 -57.09 1.43 -17.09
N HIS A 430 -56.49 0.94 -16.01
CA HIS A 430 -57.17 0.72 -14.73
C HIS A 430 -57.15 1.94 -13.80
N GLY A 431 -56.73 3.10 -14.30
CA GLY A 431 -56.46 4.31 -13.51
C GLY A 431 -55.22 4.17 -12.62
N TRP A 432 -54.79 5.29 -12.03
CA TRP A 432 -53.57 5.32 -11.22
C TRP A 432 -53.67 4.53 -9.89
N GLN A 433 -54.89 4.29 -9.38
CA GLN A 433 -55.14 3.52 -8.14
C GLN A 433 -54.24 3.91 -6.94
N GLY A 434 -53.83 5.19 -6.86
CA GLY A 434 -52.94 5.71 -5.81
C GLY A 434 -51.45 5.76 -6.19
N ALA A 435 -51.02 5.07 -7.26
CA ALA A 435 -49.68 5.17 -7.81
C ALA A 435 -49.47 6.49 -8.59
N LYS A 436 -48.20 6.85 -8.83
CA LYS A 436 -47.80 8.03 -9.61
C LYS A 436 -47.02 7.59 -10.86
N PRO A 437 -46.85 8.46 -11.88
CA PRO A 437 -46.08 8.12 -13.08
C PRO A 437 -44.64 7.66 -12.83
N LYS A 438 -43.99 8.20 -11.80
CA LYS A 438 -42.62 7.81 -11.40
C LYS A 438 -42.59 6.66 -10.40
N SER A 439 -43.73 6.10 -10.00
CA SER A 439 -43.78 5.04 -8.99
C SER A 439 -43.09 3.78 -9.48
N VAL A 440 -42.25 3.22 -8.61
CA VAL A 440 -41.59 1.94 -8.78
C VAL A 440 -42.24 0.97 -7.82
N GLY A 441 -42.58 -0.22 -8.29
CA GLY A 441 -43.22 -1.28 -7.52
C GLY A 441 -42.68 -2.64 -7.93
N PHE A 442 -43.11 -3.69 -7.24
CA PHE A 442 -42.73 -5.06 -7.58
C PHE A 442 -43.95 -5.95 -7.82
N VAL A 443 -43.82 -6.89 -8.74
CA VAL A 443 -44.90 -7.77 -9.19
C VAL A 443 -45.20 -8.81 -8.10
N GLN A 444 -46.42 -8.79 -7.58
CA GLN A 444 -46.92 -9.75 -6.58
C GLN A 444 -47.55 -10.98 -7.24
N SER A 445 -48.30 -10.78 -8.32
CA SER A 445 -48.87 -11.89 -9.09
C SER A 445 -49.01 -11.55 -10.56
N VAL A 446 -49.02 -12.60 -11.39
CA VAL A 446 -49.20 -12.53 -12.84
C VAL A 446 -50.42 -13.39 -13.19
N PRO A 447 -51.65 -12.83 -13.10
CA PRO A 447 -52.88 -13.58 -13.38
C PRO A 447 -52.95 -14.13 -14.81
N ASP A 448 -52.48 -13.36 -15.78
CA ASP A 448 -52.36 -13.75 -17.19
C ASP A 448 -51.22 -13.00 -17.88
N ARG A 449 -51.10 -13.12 -19.21
CA ARG A 449 -49.99 -12.53 -19.97
C ARG A 449 -50.03 -11.00 -20.05
N ASP A 450 -51.22 -10.41 -19.92
CA ASP A 450 -51.44 -8.99 -20.15
C ASP A 450 -51.70 -8.23 -18.84
N ASN A 451 -52.14 -8.90 -17.78
CA ASN A 451 -52.48 -8.31 -16.50
C ASN A 451 -51.44 -8.66 -15.41
N LEU A 452 -51.06 -7.66 -14.63
CA LEU A 452 -50.13 -7.76 -13.51
C LEU A 452 -50.76 -7.14 -12.25
N ILE A 453 -50.48 -7.74 -11.09
CA ILE A 453 -50.75 -7.10 -9.79
C ILE A 453 -49.41 -6.67 -9.22
N VAL A 454 -49.25 -5.36 -9.03
CA VAL A 454 -47.99 -4.73 -8.61
C VAL A 454 -48.20 -3.99 -7.31
N SER A 455 -47.32 -4.25 -6.33
CA SER A 455 -47.31 -3.53 -5.05
C SER A 455 -46.45 -2.27 -5.19
N PHE A 456 -47.08 -1.11 -5.04
CA PHE A 456 -46.41 0.19 -4.92
C PHE A 456 -46.51 0.65 -3.46
N CYS A 457 -45.68 1.61 -3.01
CA CYS A 457 -45.82 2.16 -1.65
C CYS A 457 -47.18 2.87 -1.40
N SER A 458 -48.04 3.02 -2.42
CA SER A 458 -49.42 3.51 -2.32
C SER A 458 -50.48 2.41 -2.16
N GLY A 459 -50.11 1.14 -2.30
CA GLY A 459 -50.99 -0.03 -2.31
C GLY A 459 -50.80 -0.91 -3.55
N GLU A 460 -51.52 -2.03 -3.59
CA GLU A 460 -51.55 -2.94 -4.73
C GLU A 460 -52.40 -2.37 -5.88
N VAL A 461 -51.85 -2.41 -7.08
CA VAL A 461 -52.46 -1.84 -8.29
C VAL A 461 -52.51 -2.88 -9.40
N HIS A 462 -53.62 -2.89 -10.14
CA HIS A 462 -53.77 -3.68 -11.36
C HIS A 462 -53.19 -2.89 -12.53
N VAL A 463 -52.23 -3.48 -13.23
CA VAL A 463 -51.48 -2.84 -14.31
C VAL A 463 -51.40 -3.74 -15.51
N LEU A 464 -51.46 -3.17 -16.71
CA LEU A 464 -51.22 -3.93 -17.92
C LEU A 464 -49.72 -4.09 -18.18
N ALA A 465 -49.31 -5.28 -18.63
CA ALA A 465 -47.93 -5.62 -18.96
C ALA A 465 -47.33 -4.68 -20.03
N ASN A 466 -48.16 -4.10 -20.91
CA ASN A 466 -47.73 -3.13 -21.92
C ASN A 466 -47.60 -1.69 -21.40
N GLU A 467 -48.13 -1.37 -20.21
CA GLU A 467 -48.05 -0.04 -19.57
C GLU A 467 -46.79 0.13 -18.71
N VAL A 468 -46.15 -0.98 -18.34
CA VAL A 468 -44.98 -1.01 -17.46
C VAL A 468 -43.72 -1.52 -18.15
N ILE A 469 -42.56 -1.21 -17.58
CA ILE A 469 -41.25 -1.76 -17.95
C ILE A 469 -40.53 -2.29 -16.73
N LYS A 470 -39.65 -3.27 -16.94
CA LYS A 470 -38.78 -3.79 -15.88
C LYS A 470 -37.71 -2.76 -15.52
N VAL A 471 -37.31 -2.75 -14.26
CA VAL A 471 -36.18 -1.97 -13.76
C VAL A 471 -35.24 -2.86 -12.97
N VAL A 472 -33.98 -2.46 -12.88
CA VAL A 472 -32.98 -3.17 -12.09
C VAL A 472 -33.43 -3.19 -10.61
N PRO A 473 -33.43 -4.36 -9.94
CA PRO A 473 -33.94 -4.50 -8.58
C PRO A 473 -33.11 -3.70 -7.55
N LEU A 474 -33.66 -3.37 -6.39
CA LEU A 474 -32.89 -2.87 -5.24
C LEU A 474 -32.84 -3.98 -4.17
N ASP A 475 -31.77 -4.77 -4.22
CA ASP A 475 -31.60 -5.95 -3.38
C ASP A 475 -31.02 -5.60 -2.00
N ARG A 476 -31.24 -6.49 -1.03
CA ARG A 476 -30.66 -6.38 0.30
C ARG A 476 -29.12 -6.37 0.23
N GLY A 477 -28.52 -5.48 1.02
CA GLY A 477 -27.07 -5.26 1.07
C GLY A 477 -26.64 -4.07 0.22
N GLN A 478 -27.42 -3.67 -0.77
CA GLN A 478 -26.99 -2.68 -1.73
C GLN A 478 -26.87 -1.29 -1.15
N HIS A 479 -25.85 -0.56 -1.59
CA HIS A 479 -25.69 0.83 -1.23
C HIS A 479 -26.53 1.73 -2.14
N VAL A 480 -27.32 2.60 -1.51
CA VAL A 480 -28.24 3.51 -2.17
C VAL A 480 -28.15 4.91 -1.58
N HIS A 481 -28.46 5.90 -2.40
CA HIS A 481 -28.63 7.28 -1.96
C HIS A 481 -29.89 7.91 -2.57
N LEU A 482 -30.25 9.08 -2.06
CA LEU A 482 -31.39 9.84 -2.57
C LEU A 482 -31.05 10.47 -3.92
N LYS A 483 -31.94 10.34 -4.90
CA LYS A 483 -31.79 10.97 -6.22
C LYS A 483 -31.71 12.49 -6.11
N GLU A 484 -30.90 13.10 -6.97
CA GLU A 484 -30.73 14.55 -7.02
C GLU A 484 -32.04 15.31 -7.31
N ASP A 485 -32.94 14.75 -8.12
CA ASP A 485 -34.21 15.38 -8.52
C ASP A 485 -35.29 15.38 -7.41
N VAL A 486 -35.06 14.66 -6.31
CA VAL A 486 -36.02 14.53 -5.20
C VAL A 486 -35.85 15.68 -4.20
N LYS A 487 -36.71 16.69 -4.27
CA LYS A 487 -36.68 17.83 -3.35
C LYS A 487 -37.01 17.43 -1.91
N GLU A 488 -38.11 16.70 -1.73
CA GLU A 488 -38.54 16.17 -0.43
C GLU A 488 -38.97 14.71 -0.58
N PRO A 489 -38.34 13.77 0.15
CA PRO A 489 -38.68 12.35 0.05
C PRO A 489 -40.02 12.06 0.73
N ARG A 490 -40.78 11.11 0.19
CA ARG A 490 -42.15 10.77 0.62
C ARG A 490 -42.29 10.48 2.12
N PHE A 491 -41.29 9.86 2.72
CA PHE A 491 -41.30 9.47 4.14
C PHE A 491 -40.53 10.44 5.05
N GLY A 492 -40.14 11.60 4.52
CA GLY A 492 -39.44 12.67 5.25
C GLY A 492 -37.96 12.38 5.51
N TRP A 493 -37.11 13.40 5.41
CA TRP A 493 -35.66 13.28 5.58
C TRP A 493 -35.26 13.68 7.01
N ARG A 494 -34.89 12.71 7.87
CA ARG A 494 -34.62 12.95 9.29
C ARG A 494 -33.17 13.36 9.56
N GLY A 495 -32.80 14.58 9.18
CA GLY A 495 -31.57 15.25 9.63
C GLY A 495 -30.25 14.69 9.11
N GLN A 496 -30.28 13.85 8.07
CA GLN A 496 -29.08 13.35 7.39
C GLN A 496 -28.66 14.30 6.26
N SER A 497 -27.40 14.25 5.84
CA SER A 497 -26.97 14.95 4.61
C SER A 497 -27.63 14.30 3.39
N ARG A 498 -27.92 15.05 2.33
CA ARG A 498 -28.46 14.48 1.07
C ARG A 498 -27.50 13.49 0.41
N ASP A 499 -26.20 13.64 0.67
CA ASP A 499 -25.13 12.79 0.16
C ASP A 499 -24.89 11.56 1.05
N SER A 500 -25.77 11.31 2.02
CA SER A 500 -25.65 10.15 2.90
C SER A 500 -25.91 8.87 2.13
N ILE A 501 -24.92 7.97 2.13
CA ILE A 501 -25.06 6.61 1.60
C ILE A 501 -25.71 5.73 2.66
N GLY A 502 -26.78 5.05 2.27
CA GLY A 502 -27.46 4.06 3.08
C GLY A 502 -27.36 2.66 2.49
N THR A 503 -27.65 1.65 3.30
CA THR A 503 -27.64 0.23 2.89
C THR A 503 -29.06 -0.31 2.88
N VAL A 504 -29.49 -0.96 1.80
CA VAL A 504 -30.80 -1.63 1.73
C VAL A 504 -30.83 -2.80 2.70
N LEU A 505 -31.67 -2.72 3.74
CA LEU A 505 -31.82 -3.76 4.75
C LEU A 505 -32.83 -4.84 4.32
N CYS A 506 -33.94 -4.41 3.72
CA CYS A 506 -34.98 -5.29 3.16
C CYS A 506 -35.98 -4.47 2.32
N VAL A 507 -36.82 -5.19 1.58
CA VAL A 507 -37.99 -4.69 0.87
C VAL A 507 -39.21 -5.26 1.61
N ASP A 508 -40.07 -4.40 2.14
CA ASP A 508 -41.31 -4.81 2.80
C ASP A 508 -42.35 -5.27 1.74
N ASP A 509 -43.29 -6.13 2.12
CA ASP A 509 -44.33 -6.69 1.21
C ASP A 509 -45.20 -5.59 0.53
N ASP A 510 -45.27 -4.40 1.14
CA ASP A 510 -45.98 -3.21 0.66
C ASP A 510 -45.18 -2.37 -0.36
N GLY A 511 -44.03 -2.86 -0.85
CA GLY A 511 -43.20 -2.13 -1.82
C GLY A 511 -42.30 -1.06 -1.21
N ILE A 512 -42.19 -0.99 0.12
CA ILE A 512 -41.40 0.03 0.83
C ILE A 512 -39.98 -0.50 1.05
N LEU A 513 -38.97 0.30 0.69
CA LEU A 513 -37.58 -0.04 0.92
C LEU A 513 -37.16 0.40 2.33
N ARG A 514 -36.40 -0.43 3.05
CA ARG A 514 -35.78 -0.03 4.32
C ARG A 514 -34.30 0.23 4.15
N VAL A 515 -33.89 1.49 4.30
CA VAL A 515 -32.50 1.92 4.17
C VAL A 515 -31.89 2.13 5.55
N GLY A 516 -30.87 1.36 5.88
CA GLY A 516 -30.06 1.52 7.08
C GLY A 516 -29.01 2.61 6.85
N PHE A 517 -28.90 3.54 7.80
CA PHE A 517 -27.80 4.50 7.84
C PHE A 517 -26.99 4.27 9.11
N PRO A 518 -25.68 4.59 9.12
CA PRO A 518 -24.86 4.48 10.33
C PRO A 518 -25.53 5.22 11.51
N GLY A 519 -25.81 4.48 12.60
CA GLY A 519 -26.47 5.02 13.79
C GLY A 519 -28.01 4.96 13.83
N ALA A 520 -28.68 4.45 12.80
CA ALA A 520 -30.14 4.31 12.75
C ALA A 520 -30.61 2.85 12.81
N SER A 521 -31.18 2.43 13.95
CA SER A 521 -31.49 1.01 14.24
C SER A 521 -32.75 0.43 13.56
N ARG A 522 -33.66 1.27 13.04
CA ARG A 522 -34.96 0.81 12.51
C ARG A 522 -35.08 0.78 10.98
N GLY A 523 -34.04 1.19 10.26
CA GLY A 523 -34.10 1.44 8.82
C GLY A 523 -35.05 2.58 8.49
N TRP A 524 -34.58 3.59 7.78
CA TRP A 524 -35.45 4.63 7.25
C TRP A 524 -36.33 4.05 6.13
N LYS A 525 -37.62 4.40 6.13
CA LYS A 525 -38.53 3.98 5.07
C LYS A 525 -38.26 4.86 3.85
N ALA A 526 -38.00 4.24 2.72
CA ALA A 526 -37.68 4.88 1.46
C ALA A 526 -38.69 4.44 0.40
N ASP A 527 -39.09 5.37 -0.47
CA ASP A 527 -39.78 5.02 -1.70
C ASP A 527 -38.71 4.58 -2.72
N PRO A 528 -38.77 3.36 -3.28
CA PRO A 528 -37.80 2.90 -4.26
C PRO A 528 -37.66 3.83 -5.48
N ALA A 529 -38.72 4.58 -5.83
CA ALA A 529 -38.67 5.55 -6.91
C ALA A 529 -37.69 6.71 -6.66
N GLU A 530 -37.43 7.02 -5.39
CA GLU A 530 -36.60 8.14 -4.93
C GLU A 530 -35.14 7.73 -4.68
N MET A 531 -34.84 6.42 -4.69
CA MET A 531 -33.51 5.87 -4.44
C MET A 531 -32.78 5.54 -5.74
N GLU A 532 -31.47 5.72 -5.74
CA GLU A 532 -30.57 5.21 -6.77
C GLU A 532 -29.40 4.45 -6.14
N ARG A 533 -28.85 3.48 -6.88
CA ARG A 533 -27.68 2.71 -6.42
C ARG A 533 -26.43 3.60 -6.49
N VAL A 534 -25.58 3.47 -5.49
CA VAL A 534 -24.29 4.18 -5.44
C VAL A 534 -23.30 3.47 -6.38
N GLU A 535 -22.59 4.24 -7.20
CA GLU A 535 -21.42 3.74 -7.93
C GLU A 535 -20.20 3.76 -7.01
N GLU A 536 -19.90 2.62 -6.38
CA GLU A 536 -18.80 2.49 -5.41
C GLU A 536 -17.43 2.26 -6.04
N PHE A 537 -17.39 1.71 -7.26
CA PHE A 537 -16.18 1.27 -7.94
C PHE A 537 -16.12 1.79 -9.37
N LYS A 538 -14.90 1.91 -9.88
CA LYS A 538 -14.60 2.27 -11.27
C LYS A 538 -13.77 1.15 -11.91
N VAL A 539 -13.84 1.06 -13.23
CA VAL A 539 -12.96 0.18 -13.99
C VAL A 539 -11.50 0.57 -13.75
N GLY A 540 -10.66 -0.41 -13.43
CA GLY A 540 -9.26 -0.23 -13.03
C GLY A 540 -9.02 -0.10 -11.53
N ASP A 541 -10.07 -0.04 -10.71
CA ASP A 541 -9.92 -0.02 -9.24
C ASP A 541 -9.39 -1.38 -8.75
N TRP A 542 -8.45 -1.31 -7.80
CA TRP A 542 -7.92 -2.48 -7.12
C TRP A 542 -8.84 -2.85 -5.96
N VAL A 543 -9.29 -4.10 -5.97
CA VAL A 543 -10.28 -4.59 -5.01
C VAL A 543 -9.81 -5.88 -4.36
N ARG A 544 -10.15 -6.05 -3.09
CA ARG A 544 -9.97 -7.29 -2.34
C ARG A 544 -11.33 -7.92 -2.12
N ILE A 545 -11.41 -9.21 -2.40
CA ILE A 545 -12.58 -10.00 -2.03
C ILE A 545 -12.61 -10.12 -0.51
N ARG A 546 -13.73 -9.76 0.12
CA ARG A 546 -13.80 -9.70 1.59
C ARG A 546 -13.35 -11.04 2.19
N PRO A 547 -12.33 -11.06 3.08
CA PRO A 547 -11.84 -12.31 3.67
C PRO A 547 -12.90 -13.11 4.45
N THR A 548 -13.95 -12.43 4.92
CA THR A 548 -15.07 -13.00 5.66
C THR A 548 -16.18 -13.56 4.76
N LEU A 549 -16.04 -13.47 3.44
CA LEU A 549 -17.05 -13.91 2.48
C LEU A 549 -17.12 -15.45 2.43
N THR A 550 -18.24 -16.00 2.88
CA THR A 550 -18.50 -17.45 2.89
C THR A 550 -19.33 -17.94 1.70
N SER A 551 -20.10 -17.03 1.08
CA SER A 551 -20.91 -17.29 -0.11
C SER A 551 -21.06 -16.02 -0.92
N ALA A 552 -21.01 -16.13 -2.26
CA ALA A 552 -21.26 -15.03 -3.18
C ALA A 552 -22.58 -15.23 -3.95
N LYS A 553 -23.26 -14.14 -4.34
CA LYS A 553 -24.54 -14.16 -5.07
C LYS A 553 -24.46 -14.92 -6.39
N HIS A 554 -23.35 -14.74 -7.11
CA HIS A 554 -23.08 -15.43 -8.39
C HIS A 554 -22.19 -16.67 -8.24
N GLY A 555 -21.86 -17.05 -6.99
CA GLY A 555 -21.04 -18.20 -6.64
C GLY A 555 -19.53 -17.89 -6.56
N LEU A 556 -18.84 -18.59 -5.65
CA LEU A 556 -17.40 -18.42 -5.41
C LEU A 556 -16.52 -19.16 -6.45
N GLY A 557 -17.00 -20.25 -7.05
CA GLY A 557 -16.20 -21.01 -8.03
C GLY A 557 -14.81 -21.41 -7.50
N SER A 558 -13.75 -21.05 -8.24
CA SER A 558 -12.33 -21.28 -7.88
C SER A 558 -11.67 -20.11 -7.17
N VAL A 559 -12.45 -19.11 -6.76
CA VAL A 559 -11.95 -17.87 -6.15
C VAL A 559 -11.69 -18.06 -4.66
N THR A 560 -10.57 -17.54 -4.19
CA THR A 560 -10.23 -17.52 -2.76
C THR A 560 -10.62 -16.20 -2.10
N PRO A 561 -11.43 -16.18 -1.02
CA PRO A 561 -11.67 -14.98 -0.22
C PRO A 561 -10.34 -14.35 0.23
N GLY A 562 -10.25 -13.02 0.24
CA GLY A 562 -9.02 -12.28 0.50
C GLY A 562 -8.13 -12.04 -0.73
N SER A 563 -8.44 -12.66 -1.89
CA SER A 563 -7.70 -12.38 -3.14
C SER A 563 -7.86 -10.93 -3.57
N ILE A 564 -6.81 -10.38 -4.17
CA ILE A 564 -6.78 -9.04 -4.75
C ILE A 564 -6.88 -9.17 -6.26
N GLY A 565 -7.72 -8.36 -6.87
CA GLY A 565 -7.90 -8.27 -8.32
C GLY A 565 -8.20 -6.85 -8.76
N ILE A 566 -8.42 -6.70 -10.06
CA ILE A 566 -8.73 -5.41 -10.69
C ILE A 566 -10.16 -5.46 -11.23
N VAL A 567 -10.94 -4.40 -10.99
CA VAL A 567 -12.26 -4.25 -11.60
C VAL A 567 -12.09 -4.09 -13.10
N TYR A 568 -12.42 -5.14 -13.84
CA TYR A 568 -12.28 -5.19 -15.29
C TYR A 568 -13.45 -4.51 -15.98
N CYS A 569 -14.69 -4.77 -15.53
CA CYS A 569 -15.86 -4.09 -16.07
C CYS A 569 -17.01 -3.99 -15.06
N ILE A 570 -17.91 -3.03 -15.30
CA ILE A 570 -19.14 -2.82 -14.53
C ILE A 570 -20.32 -3.06 -15.48
N ARG A 571 -21.13 -4.07 -15.17
CA ARG A 571 -22.28 -4.46 -16.00
C ARG A 571 -23.43 -3.46 -15.85
N PRO A 572 -24.46 -3.49 -16.73
CA PRO A 572 -25.60 -2.57 -16.65
C PRO A 572 -26.39 -2.64 -15.33
N ASP A 573 -26.33 -3.77 -14.62
CA ASP A 573 -26.91 -3.97 -13.30
C ASP A 573 -25.95 -3.61 -12.15
N SER A 574 -24.88 -2.86 -12.41
CA SER A 574 -23.85 -2.47 -11.43
C SER A 574 -23.06 -3.63 -10.81
N SER A 575 -23.27 -4.88 -11.25
CA SER A 575 -22.43 -5.99 -10.83
C SER A 575 -21.04 -5.89 -11.47
N LEU A 576 -20.04 -6.40 -10.77
CA LEU A 576 -18.64 -6.24 -11.14
C LEU A 576 -18.11 -7.53 -11.77
N LEU A 577 -17.26 -7.39 -12.80
CA LEU A 577 -16.35 -8.44 -13.23
C LEU A 577 -14.93 -8.08 -12.77
N ILE A 578 -14.31 -8.95 -11.99
CA ILE A 578 -12.99 -8.76 -11.41
C ILE A 578 -12.00 -9.71 -12.09
N GLU A 579 -10.95 -9.17 -12.68
CA GLU A 579 -9.82 -9.97 -13.14
C GLU A 579 -8.92 -10.33 -11.96
N LEU A 580 -8.56 -11.61 -11.90
CA LEU A 580 -7.67 -12.19 -10.91
C LEU A 580 -6.53 -12.85 -11.66
N SER A 581 -5.29 -12.54 -11.30
CA SER A 581 -4.06 -12.98 -11.98
C SER A 581 -3.87 -14.50 -12.07
N TYR A 582 -4.70 -15.30 -11.41
CA TYR A 582 -4.65 -16.76 -11.43
C TYR A 582 -5.85 -17.43 -12.07
N LEU A 583 -6.83 -16.65 -12.54
CA LEU A 583 -8.00 -17.16 -13.24
C LEU A 583 -7.99 -16.74 -14.71
N PRO A 584 -8.37 -17.62 -15.64
CA PRO A 584 -8.42 -17.29 -17.06
C PRO A 584 -9.63 -16.40 -17.43
N ASN A 585 -10.65 -16.33 -16.57
CA ASN A 585 -11.87 -15.57 -16.80
C ASN A 585 -12.16 -14.64 -15.61
N PRO A 586 -12.68 -13.42 -15.84
CA PRO A 586 -13.09 -12.53 -14.77
C PRO A 586 -14.17 -13.15 -13.88
N TRP A 587 -14.05 -12.93 -12.56
CA TRP A 587 -15.04 -13.37 -11.58
C TRP A 587 -16.19 -12.37 -11.47
N HIS A 588 -17.43 -12.88 -11.48
CA HIS A 588 -18.65 -12.07 -11.38
C HIS A 588 -19.09 -11.97 -9.92
N CYS A 589 -19.21 -10.73 -9.41
CA CYS A 589 -19.58 -10.46 -8.03
C CYS A 589 -20.44 -9.20 -7.89
N GLU A 590 -21.00 -8.98 -6.70
CA GLU A 590 -21.65 -7.71 -6.36
C GLU A 590 -20.66 -6.76 -5.66
N PRO A 591 -20.85 -5.43 -5.74
CA PRO A 591 -19.96 -4.45 -5.08
C PRO A 591 -19.72 -4.69 -3.59
N GLU A 592 -20.72 -5.20 -2.87
CA GLU A 592 -20.65 -5.40 -1.42
C GLU A 592 -19.76 -6.58 -1.02
N GLU A 593 -19.45 -7.48 -1.97
CA GLU A 593 -18.62 -8.67 -1.76
C GLU A 593 -17.13 -8.34 -1.76
N VAL A 594 -16.77 -7.11 -2.14
CA VAL A 594 -15.40 -6.63 -2.25
C VAL A 594 -15.16 -5.33 -1.47
N GLU A 595 -13.89 -5.00 -1.27
CA GLU A 595 -13.43 -3.77 -0.61
C GLU A 595 -12.28 -3.12 -1.39
N HIS A 596 -12.15 -1.80 -1.30
CA HIS A 596 -11.07 -1.05 -1.94
C HIS A 596 -9.69 -1.43 -1.38
N VAL A 597 -8.68 -1.51 -2.25
CA VAL A 597 -7.28 -1.73 -1.92
C VAL A 597 -6.43 -0.62 -2.50
N ALA A 598 -5.39 -0.21 -1.76
CA ALA A 598 -4.40 0.71 -2.30
C ALA A 598 -3.72 0.08 -3.54
N PRO A 599 -3.77 0.72 -4.71
CA PRO A 599 -3.26 0.13 -5.95
C PRO A 599 -1.73 -0.03 -5.89
N PHE A 600 -1.21 -1.14 -6.41
CA PHE A 600 0.22 -1.29 -6.69
C PHE A 600 0.62 -0.41 -7.88
N ARG A 601 1.80 0.19 -7.82
CA ARG A 601 2.33 1.04 -8.89
C ARG A 601 3.67 0.51 -9.34
N ILE A 602 3.96 0.68 -10.63
CA ILE A 602 5.30 0.42 -11.16
C ILE A 602 6.31 1.28 -10.39
N GLY A 603 7.42 0.67 -9.99
CA GLY A 603 8.46 1.25 -9.15
C GLY A 603 8.26 1.03 -7.65
N ASP A 604 7.07 0.60 -7.19
CA ASP A 604 6.88 0.27 -5.77
C ASP A 604 7.82 -0.87 -5.36
N GLN A 605 8.45 -0.74 -4.19
CA GLN A 605 9.18 -1.84 -3.56
C GLN A 605 8.19 -2.78 -2.87
N VAL A 606 8.34 -4.07 -3.12
CA VAL A 606 7.43 -5.11 -2.62
C VAL A 606 8.19 -6.33 -2.13
N CYS A 607 7.58 -7.03 -1.17
CA CYS A 607 8.03 -8.33 -0.70
C CYS A 607 6.82 -9.24 -0.43
N VAL A 608 7.05 -10.53 -0.31
CA VAL A 608 5.99 -11.49 0.05
C VAL A 608 5.59 -11.27 1.50
N LYS A 609 4.29 -11.25 1.77
CA LYS A 609 3.73 -11.17 3.12
C LYS A 609 4.24 -12.32 3.98
N ARG A 610 4.60 -12.03 5.23
CA ARG A 610 5.06 -13.06 6.18
C ARG A 610 4.00 -14.11 6.53
N SER A 611 2.72 -13.80 6.34
CA SER A 611 1.62 -14.74 6.52
C SER A 611 1.52 -15.79 5.41
N VAL A 612 2.23 -15.59 4.29
CA VAL A 612 2.19 -16.50 3.13
C VAL A 612 3.30 -17.54 3.28
N ALA A 613 2.90 -18.81 3.45
CA ALA A 613 3.84 -19.92 3.52
C ALA A 613 4.40 -20.27 2.14
N GLU A 614 3.52 -20.32 1.13
CA GLU A 614 3.88 -20.57 -0.26
C GLU A 614 3.09 -19.60 -1.15
N PRO A 615 3.76 -18.69 -1.86
CA PRO A 615 3.12 -17.79 -2.80
C PRO A 615 2.57 -18.61 -3.97
N ARG A 616 1.47 -18.13 -4.53
CA ARG A 616 0.78 -18.78 -5.65
C ARG A 616 1.68 -18.99 -6.85
N TYR A 617 2.61 -18.04 -7.06
CA TYR A 617 3.73 -18.18 -7.97
C TYR A 617 4.96 -18.62 -7.17
N ALA A 618 5.44 -19.83 -7.43
CA ALA A 618 6.43 -20.52 -6.60
C ALA A 618 7.67 -19.67 -6.29
N TRP A 619 8.22 -19.89 -5.09
CA TRP A 619 9.31 -19.11 -4.51
C TRP A 619 10.54 -18.97 -5.39
N GLY A 620 10.88 -19.88 -6.31
CA GLY A 620 12.05 -19.74 -7.19
C GLY A 620 13.44 -19.73 -6.52
N GLY A 621 13.50 -19.79 -5.19
CA GLY A 621 14.71 -19.59 -4.37
C GLY A 621 14.62 -18.38 -3.43
N GLU A 622 13.60 -17.55 -3.60
CA GLU A 622 13.32 -16.36 -2.81
C GLU A 622 12.66 -16.67 -1.47
N THR A 623 12.65 -15.67 -0.59
CA THR A 623 11.97 -15.74 0.72
C THR A 623 11.18 -14.47 0.96
N HIS A 624 10.41 -14.39 2.05
CA HIS A 624 9.72 -13.16 2.45
C HIS A 624 10.66 -11.96 2.73
N HIS A 625 11.98 -12.18 2.78
CA HIS A 625 12.97 -11.11 2.89
C HIS A 625 13.48 -10.59 1.53
N SER A 626 13.16 -11.28 0.43
CA SER A 626 13.53 -10.87 -0.91
C SER A 626 12.69 -9.65 -1.29
N VAL A 627 13.35 -8.51 -1.46
CA VAL A 627 12.71 -7.26 -1.90
C VAL A 627 12.98 -7.06 -3.38
N GLY A 628 11.93 -6.77 -4.13
CA GLY A 628 12.01 -6.39 -5.53
C GLY A 628 11.24 -5.12 -5.82
N ARG A 629 11.46 -4.56 -7.00
CA ARG A 629 10.66 -3.45 -7.53
C ARG A 629 9.71 -3.96 -8.59
N ILE A 630 8.47 -3.49 -8.55
CA ILE A 630 7.51 -3.78 -9.62
C ILE A 630 8.01 -3.10 -10.90
N SER A 631 8.30 -3.86 -11.94
CA SER A 631 8.69 -3.35 -13.25
C SER A 631 7.50 -3.24 -14.20
N GLU A 632 6.58 -4.20 -14.14
CA GLU A 632 5.39 -4.23 -14.98
C GLU A 632 4.19 -4.78 -14.18
N ILE A 633 2.99 -4.31 -14.53
CA ILE A 633 1.72 -4.81 -13.99
C ILE A 633 0.89 -5.22 -15.20
N GLU A 634 0.56 -6.50 -15.31
CA GLU A 634 -0.29 -6.98 -16.40
C GLU A 634 -1.75 -6.53 -16.21
N ASN A 635 -2.58 -6.66 -17.25
CA ASN A 635 -3.96 -6.15 -17.22
C ASN A 635 -4.82 -6.84 -16.13
N ASP A 636 -4.53 -8.09 -15.83
CA ASP A 636 -5.19 -8.91 -14.81
C ASP A 636 -4.68 -8.66 -13.38
N GLY A 637 -3.72 -7.74 -13.22
CA GLY A 637 -3.09 -7.39 -11.96
C GLY A 637 -1.88 -8.23 -11.59
N LEU A 638 -1.41 -9.16 -12.45
CA LEU A 638 -0.18 -9.90 -12.21
C LEU A 638 1.01 -8.95 -12.08
N LEU A 639 1.78 -9.08 -11.00
CA LEU A 639 2.94 -8.24 -10.74
C LEU A 639 4.19 -8.89 -11.33
N ILE A 640 4.90 -8.15 -12.19
CA ILE A 640 6.23 -8.50 -12.65
C ILE A 640 7.24 -7.72 -11.82
N ILE A 641 8.10 -8.44 -11.12
CA ILE A 641 8.96 -7.91 -10.07
C ILE A 641 10.41 -8.17 -10.44
N GLU A 642 11.18 -7.10 -10.58
CA GLU A 642 12.62 -7.16 -10.71
C GLU A 642 13.26 -7.29 -9.33
N ILE A 643 13.89 -8.43 -9.09
CA ILE A 643 14.68 -8.70 -7.89
C ILE A 643 16.15 -8.58 -8.27
N PRO A 644 16.96 -7.79 -7.53
CA PRO A 644 18.40 -7.69 -7.75
C PRO A 644 19.07 -9.06 -7.82
N ASN A 645 20.04 -9.21 -8.73
CA ASN A 645 20.79 -10.45 -8.97
C ASN A 645 19.97 -11.64 -9.53
N ARG A 646 18.71 -11.43 -9.93
CA ARG A 646 17.90 -12.43 -10.62
C ARG A 646 17.98 -12.23 -12.15
N PRO A 647 18.21 -13.29 -12.95
CA PRO A 647 18.34 -13.16 -14.40
C PRO A 647 17.00 -12.95 -15.13
N ILE A 648 15.88 -13.31 -14.50
CA ILE A 648 14.53 -13.25 -15.09
C ILE A 648 13.61 -12.58 -14.07
N PRO A 649 12.76 -11.60 -14.46
CA PRO A 649 11.77 -11.02 -13.56
C PRO A 649 10.86 -12.08 -12.92
N TRP A 650 10.46 -11.84 -11.68
CA TRP A 650 9.59 -12.74 -10.93
C TRP A 650 8.12 -12.36 -11.13
N GLN A 651 7.27 -13.35 -11.36
CA GLN A 651 5.82 -13.16 -11.39
C GLN A 651 5.27 -13.39 -9.99
N ALA A 652 4.40 -12.49 -9.51
CA ALA A 652 3.78 -12.61 -8.21
C ALA A 652 2.31 -12.18 -8.23
N ASP A 653 1.50 -12.90 -7.46
CA ASP A 653 0.11 -12.52 -7.24
C ASP A 653 0.05 -11.36 -6.23
N PRO A 654 -0.71 -10.29 -6.51
CA PRO A 654 -0.80 -9.15 -5.61
C PRO A 654 -1.37 -9.51 -4.23
N SER A 655 -2.14 -10.59 -4.11
CA SER A 655 -2.67 -11.10 -2.84
C SER A 655 -1.56 -11.54 -1.89
N ASP A 656 -0.45 -12.03 -2.44
CA ASP A 656 0.69 -12.55 -1.66
C ASP A 656 1.69 -11.46 -1.28
N MET A 657 1.61 -10.29 -1.92
CA MET A 657 2.60 -9.21 -1.80
C MET A 657 2.17 -8.10 -0.85
N GLU A 658 3.13 -7.50 -0.16
CA GLU A 658 2.98 -6.24 0.59
C GLU A 658 3.98 -5.19 0.12
N LYS A 659 3.60 -3.91 0.25
CA LYS A 659 4.48 -2.79 -0.06
C LYS A 659 5.49 -2.60 1.05
N VAL A 660 6.75 -2.41 0.67
CA VAL A 660 7.85 -2.08 1.57
C VAL A 660 7.99 -0.55 1.61
N GLU A 661 8.23 0.00 2.80
CA GLU A 661 8.49 1.43 2.94
C GLU A 661 9.81 1.82 2.27
N ASP A 662 9.84 2.99 1.62
CA ASP A 662 11.06 3.53 1.01
C ASP A 662 11.99 4.10 2.08
N PHE A 663 13.02 3.36 2.49
CA PHE A 663 13.98 3.77 3.52
C PHE A 663 15.13 4.60 2.95
N LYS A 664 15.61 5.59 3.73
CA LYS A 664 16.79 6.40 3.38
C LYS A 664 17.84 6.35 4.48
N VAL A 665 19.11 6.48 4.09
CA VAL A 665 20.22 6.61 5.06
C VAL A 665 19.96 7.84 5.94
N GLY A 666 20.01 7.65 7.26
CA GLY A 666 19.66 8.66 8.26
C GLY A 666 18.23 8.57 8.80
N ASP A 667 17.36 7.72 8.22
CA ASP A 667 16.04 7.46 8.79
C ASP A 667 16.15 6.74 10.15
N TRP A 668 15.21 7.04 11.04
CA TRP A 668 15.10 6.42 12.35
C TRP A 668 14.17 5.22 12.25
N VAL A 669 14.60 4.06 12.75
CA VAL A 669 13.89 2.80 12.59
C VAL A 669 13.82 2.00 13.89
N ARG A 670 12.81 1.14 13.97
CA ARG A 670 12.70 0.08 14.98
C ARG A 670 12.16 -1.19 14.36
N VAL A 671 12.28 -2.31 15.08
CA VAL A 671 11.75 -3.59 14.63
C VAL A 671 10.22 -3.58 14.66
N LYS A 672 9.57 -3.99 13.56
CA LYS A 672 8.12 -4.11 13.46
C LYS A 672 7.55 -5.01 14.55
N ALA A 673 6.40 -4.63 15.11
CA ALA A 673 5.74 -5.42 16.16
C ALA A 673 5.31 -6.83 15.70
N SER A 674 5.00 -6.98 14.41
CA SER A 674 4.61 -8.25 13.77
C SER A 674 5.77 -9.24 13.57
N VAL A 675 7.02 -8.80 13.68
CA VAL A 675 8.19 -9.66 13.51
C VAL A 675 8.41 -10.44 14.80
N SER A 676 8.30 -11.77 14.73
CA SER A 676 8.62 -12.70 15.81
C SER A 676 10.07 -13.19 15.71
N SER A 677 10.59 -13.34 14.48
CA SER A 677 11.97 -13.76 14.18
C SER A 677 12.55 -13.00 12.98
N PRO A 678 13.42 -12.00 13.19
CA PRO A 678 14.11 -11.29 12.10
C PRO A 678 15.04 -12.20 11.30
N LYS A 679 15.35 -11.85 10.04
CA LYS A 679 16.26 -12.61 9.15
C LYS A 679 17.59 -12.99 9.82
N TYR A 680 18.16 -12.03 10.53
CA TYR A 680 19.46 -12.14 11.20
C TYR A 680 19.35 -12.42 12.72
N GLY A 681 18.14 -12.71 13.22
CA GLY A 681 17.87 -12.89 14.65
C GLY A 681 17.79 -11.58 15.44
N TRP A 682 17.46 -11.68 16.73
CA TRP A 682 17.30 -10.52 17.62
C TRP A 682 18.62 -10.02 18.24
N GLU A 683 19.60 -10.89 18.40
CA GLU A 683 20.83 -10.63 19.18
C GLU A 683 20.51 -9.92 20.53
N ASP A 684 21.00 -8.70 20.74
CA ASP A 684 20.78 -7.81 21.89
C ASP A 684 19.77 -6.67 21.62
N VAL A 685 19.19 -6.64 20.41
CA VAL A 685 18.18 -5.67 19.97
C VAL A 685 16.80 -6.14 20.43
N THR A 686 15.95 -5.22 20.89
CA THR A 686 14.55 -5.52 21.24
C THR A 686 13.59 -4.69 20.40
N ARG A 687 12.29 -4.98 20.48
CA ARG A 687 11.23 -4.20 19.80
C ARG A 687 11.19 -2.72 20.20
N THR A 688 11.75 -2.38 21.35
CA THR A 688 11.84 -1.01 21.86
C THR A 688 13.14 -0.30 21.48
N SER A 689 14.10 -1.02 20.89
CA SER A 689 15.34 -0.43 20.40
C SER A 689 15.07 0.42 19.17
N ILE A 690 15.50 1.68 19.22
CA ILE A 690 15.44 2.62 18.10
C ILE A 690 16.87 2.85 17.63
N GLY A 691 17.10 2.76 16.32
CA GLY A 691 18.39 2.97 15.68
C GLY A 691 18.28 3.85 14.44
N VAL A 692 19.42 4.22 13.86
CA VAL A 692 19.51 5.06 12.67
C VAL A 692 20.10 4.26 11.52
N ILE A 693 19.49 4.35 10.33
CA ILE A 693 19.99 3.66 9.14
C ILE A 693 21.34 4.25 8.74
N HIS A 694 22.36 3.39 8.67
CA HIS A 694 23.73 3.73 8.33
C HIS A 694 24.08 3.35 6.88
N SER A 695 23.58 2.21 6.41
CA SER A 695 23.75 1.73 5.04
C SER A 695 22.48 1.06 4.53
N LEU A 696 22.22 1.18 3.23
CA LEU A 696 21.15 0.51 2.51
C LEU A 696 21.78 -0.23 1.34
N GLU A 697 21.54 -1.53 1.25
CA GLU A 697 21.98 -2.38 0.15
C GLU A 697 20.84 -2.56 -0.85
N GLU A 698 21.18 -2.80 -2.12
CA GLU A 698 20.18 -2.91 -3.19
C GLU A 698 19.29 -4.16 -3.04
N ASP A 699 19.78 -5.21 -2.37
CA ASP A 699 19.10 -6.49 -2.16
C ASP A 699 18.05 -6.48 -1.03
N GLY A 700 17.83 -5.34 -0.38
CA GLY A 700 16.86 -5.17 0.69
C GLY A 700 17.43 -5.44 2.09
N ASP A 701 18.73 -5.57 2.24
CA ASP A 701 19.38 -5.53 3.55
C ASP A 701 19.81 -4.11 3.93
N MET A 702 19.80 -3.81 5.23
CA MET A 702 20.19 -2.52 5.78
C MET A 702 21.05 -2.67 7.03
N GLY A 703 21.99 -1.75 7.21
CA GLY A 703 22.79 -1.63 8.41
C GLY A 703 22.23 -0.54 9.32
N VAL A 704 21.74 -0.93 10.51
CA VAL A 704 21.19 0.01 11.50
C VAL A 704 22.20 0.23 12.63
N ALA A 705 22.58 1.48 12.85
CA ALA A 705 23.43 1.85 13.97
C ALA A 705 22.56 2.00 15.24
N PHE A 706 22.93 1.25 16.28
CA PHE A 706 22.38 1.39 17.62
C PHE A 706 23.46 1.95 18.56
N CYS A 707 23.09 2.93 19.38
CA CYS A 707 24.01 3.62 20.30
C CYS A 707 24.70 2.72 21.34
N PHE A 708 24.19 1.51 21.56
CA PHE A 708 24.77 0.53 22.48
C PHE A 708 25.63 -0.53 21.78
N ARG A 709 25.85 -0.43 20.47
CA ARG A 709 26.69 -1.33 19.66
C ARG A 709 27.85 -0.59 19.00
N SER A 710 28.97 -1.30 18.82
CA SER A 710 30.15 -0.78 18.11
C SER A 710 30.15 -1.08 16.61
N LYS A 711 29.27 -1.98 16.15
CA LYS A 711 29.08 -2.34 14.73
C LYS A 711 27.61 -2.15 14.34
N PRO A 712 27.31 -1.75 13.10
CA PRO A 712 25.94 -1.72 12.59
C PRO A 712 25.29 -3.11 12.69
N PHE A 713 24.03 -3.13 13.11
CA PHE A 713 23.19 -4.32 13.11
C PHE A 713 22.62 -4.53 11.70
N SER A 714 22.96 -5.65 11.09
CA SER A 714 22.42 -6.04 9.79
C SER A 714 21.01 -6.57 9.97
N CYS A 715 20.04 -5.98 9.28
CA CYS A 715 18.66 -6.43 9.25
C CYS A 715 18.05 -6.28 7.86
N SER A 716 16.96 -7.01 7.58
CA SER A 716 16.21 -6.80 6.35
C SER A 716 15.32 -5.57 6.48
N VAL A 717 15.16 -4.80 5.40
CA VAL A 717 14.20 -3.68 5.36
C VAL A 717 12.77 -4.14 5.65
N THR A 718 12.45 -5.42 5.40
CA THR A 718 11.15 -6.02 5.68
C THR A 718 10.86 -6.16 7.19
N ASP A 719 11.90 -6.22 8.02
CA ASP A 719 11.81 -6.38 9.49
C ASP A 719 11.59 -5.05 10.24
N MET A 720 11.85 -3.91 9.57
CA MET A 720 11.92 -2.59 10.21
C MET A 720 10.73 -1.70 9.84
N GLU A 721 10.39 -0.77 10.71
CA GLU A 721 9.43 0.33 10.46
C GLU A 721 10.05 1.67 10.84
N LYS A 722 9.63 2.75 10.16
CA LYS A 722 10.08 4.10 10.47
C LYS A 722 9.52 4.61 11.80
N VAL A 723 10.34 5.39 12.50
CA VAL A 723 9.99 6.08 13.75
C VAL A 723 10.26 7.58 13.54
N PRO A 724 9.44 8.48 14.13
CA PRO A 724 9.73 9.91 14.06
C PRO A 724 11.12 10.24 14.63
N PRO A 725 11.95 11.07 13.96
CA PRO A 725 13.29 11.41 14.45
C PRO A 725 13.25 12.27 15.72
N PHE A 726 14.31 12.22 16.52
CA PHE A 726 14.56 13.18 17.60
C PHE A 726 15.33 14.38 17.05
N GLU A 727 15.09 15.58 17.61
CA GLU A 727 15.74 16.81 17.16
C GLU A 727 16.60 17.43 18.27
N VAL A 728 17.67 18.11 17.86
CA VAL A 728 18.52 18.88 18.77
C VAL A 728 17.72 20.03 19.35
N GLY A 729 17.76 20.18 20.68
CA GLY A 729 17.00 21.17 21.43
C GLY A 729 15.73 20.62 22.08
N GLN A 730 15.31 19.41 21.75
CA GLN A 730 14.18 18.77 22.42
C GLN A 730 14.54 18.35 23.85
N GLU A 731 13.58 18.49 24.77
CA GLU A 731 13.72 17.97 26.14
C GLU A 731 13.26 16.52 26.19
N ILE A 732 13.99 15.70 26.94
CA ILE A 732 13.68 14.28 27.12
C ILE A 732 13.87 13.86 28.57
N HIS A 733 13.14 12.83 29.00
CA HIS A 733 13.44 12.05 30.19
C HIS A 733 13.49 10.56 29.84
N VAL A 734 14.01 9.74 30.73
CA VAL A 734 13.95 8.28 30.57
C VAL A 734 12.56 7.79 30.95
N MET A 735 11.97 6.89 30.16
CA MET A 735 10.62 6.37 30.40
C MET A 735 10.52 5.77 31.83
N PRO A 736 9.44 6.05 32.60
CA PRO A 736 9.27 5.54 33.96
C PRO A 736 9.27 4.01 34.08
N SER A 737 8.96 3.30 32.99
CA SER A 737 8.98 1.84 32.87
C SER A 737 10.40 1.26 32.74
N VAL A 738 11.41 2.10 32.48
CA VAL A 738 12.82 1.68 32.33
C VAL A 738 13.51 1.73 33.69
N THR A 739 13.72 0.57 34.28
CA THR A 739 14.43 0.41 35.56
C THR A 739 15.95 0.61 35.40
N GLN A 740 16.51 0.23 34.25
CA GLN A 740 17.92 0.41 33.91
C GLN A 740 18.07 0.78 32.43
N PRO A 741 18.51 2.01 32.09
CA PRO A 741 18.71 2.44 30.71
C PRO A 741 19.93 1.76 30.11
N ARG A 742 19.90 1.54 28.80
CA ARG A 742 20.91 0.76 28.06
C ARG A 742 22.30 1.37 28.09
N LEU A 743 22.39 2.69 28.14
CA LEU A 743 23.66 3.42 28.28
C LEU A 743 24.03 3.69 29.76
N GLY A 744 23.27 3.13 30.69
CA GLY A 744 23.52 3.19 32.13
C GLY A 744 23.06 4.49 32.80
N TRP A 745 22.76 4.38 34.09
CA TRP A 745 22.56 5.55 34.96
C TRP A 745 23.93 6.12 35.35
N SER A 746 24.04 7.45 35.40
CA SER A 746 25.25 8.16 35.88
C SER A 746 24.88 9.11 37.02
N ASN A 747 24.04 8.62 37.95
CA ASN A 747 23.37 9.31 39.09
C ASN A 747 22.00 9.96 38.80
N GLU A 748 21.42 9.74 37.62
CA GLU A 748 20.09 10.22 37.26
C GLU A 748 18.97 9.23 37.64
N SER A 749 17.72 9.70 37.59
CA SER A 749 16.51 8.90 37.81
C SER A 749 15.54 9.07 36.64
N PRO A 750 14.49 8.26 36.51
CA PRO A 750 13.46 8.46 35.49
C PRO A 750 12.77 9.83 35.54
N ALA A 751 12.86 10.54 36.67
CA ALA A 751 12.35 11.90 36.83
C ALA A 751 13.32 13.00 36.31
N THR A 752 14.54 12.62 35.90
CA THR A 752 15.54 13.55 35.40
C THR A 752 15.23 13.96 33.96
N VAL A 753 14.92 15.24 33.77
CA VAL A 753 14.74 15.86 32.44
C VAL A 753 16.05 16.50 32.00
N GLY A 754 16.37 16.39 30.72
CA GLY A 754 17.45 17.16 30.13
C GLY A 754 17.24 17.46 28.65
N LYS A 755 18.00 18.43 28.13
CA LYS A 755 17.88 18.93 26.76
C LYS A 755 18.89 18.26 25.83
N ILE A 756 18.45 17.72 24.70
CA ILE A 756 19.31 17.15 23.68
C ILE A 756 20.15 18.28 23.08
N LEU A 757 21.49 18.18 23.18
CA LEU A 757 22.39 19.15 22.55
C LEU A 757 23.02 18.62 21.27
N LYS A 758 23.21 17.32 21.20
CA LYS A 758 23.83 16.67 20.07
C LYS A 758 23.31 15.25 19.96
N ILE A 759 23.04 14.84 18.74
CA ILE A 759 22.76 13.45 18.40
C ILE A 759 24.02 12.92 17.72
N ASP A 760 24.58 11.83 18.23
CA ASP A 760 25.73 11.17 17.61
C ASP A 760 25.27 10.35 16.38
N MET A 761 26.21 9.96 15.51
CA MET A 761 25.91 9.23 14.26
C MET A 761 25.27 7.84 14.50
N ASP A 762 25.41 7.29 15.71
CA ASP A 762 24.81 6.04 16.18
C ASP A 762 23.42 6.24 16.82
N GLY A 763 22.88 7.46 16.73
CA GLY A 763 21.61 7.85 17.34
C GLY A 763 21.70 8.17 18.83
N ALA A 764 22.88 8.12 19.48
CA ALA A 764 22.97 8.42 20.91
C ALA A 764 22.60 9.88 21.22
N LEU A 765 21.66 10.07 22.15
CA LEU A 765 21.22 11.40 22.56
C LEU A 765 22.17 11.93 23.63
N ASN A 766 22.92 12.99 23.32
CA ASN A 766 23.76 13.68 24.29
C ASN A 766 22.95 14.80 24.95
N VAL A 767 22.51 14.52 26.17
CA VAL A 767 21.57 15.30 26.95
C VAL A 767 22.30 16.15 27.98
N ARG A 768 22.04 17.46 27.99
CA ARG A 768 22.47 18.34 29.08
C ARG A 768 21.43 18.33 30.18
N VAL A 769 21.86 17.90 31.36
CA VAL A 769 21.08 17.93 32.60
C VAL A 769 21.60 19.07 33.46
N THR A 770 20.68 19.87 34.02
CA THR A 770 21.03 21.00 34.90
C THR A 770 21.81 20.53 36.12
N GLY A 771 22.97 21.13 36.38
CA GLY A 771 23.86 20.78 37.50
C GLY A 771 24.96 19.77 37.15
N ARG A 772 24.99 19.22 35.92
CA ARG A 772 26.03 18.30 35.46
C ARG A 772 27.03 19.01 34.55
N GLN A 773 28.33 18.77 34.76
CA GLN A 773 29.41 19.29 33.91
C GLN A 773 29.55 18.50 32.60
N ASN A 774 29.34 17.18 32.65
CA ASN A 774 29.43 16.28 31.49
C ASN A 774 28.06 16.01 30.88
N LEU A 775 28.00 15.69 29.58
CA LEU A 775 26.73 15.29 28.94
C LEU A 775 26.31 13.89 29.37
N TRP A 776 25.00 13.68 29.53
CA TRP A 776 24.40 12.38 29.78
C TRP A 776 24.04 11.73 28.44
N LYS A 777 24.54 10.51 28.19
CA LYS A 777 24.18 9.76 26.98
C LYS A 777 22.95 8.91 27.25
N VAL A 778 21.91 9.10 26.43
CA VAL A 778 20.65 8.37 26.54
C VAL A 778 20.37 7.64 25.24
N SER A 779 19.94 6.38 25.35
CA SER A 779 19.46 5.59 24.22
C SER A 779 18.09 6.11 23.80
N PRO A 780 17.84 6.38 22.51
CA PRO A 780 16.53 6.84 22.06
C PRO A 780 15.37 5.89 22.39
N GLY A 781 15.64 4.58 22.43
CA GLY A 781 14.65 3.57 22.81
C GLY A 781 14.23 3.61 24.28
N ASP A 782 15.00 4.30 25.13
CA ASP A 782 14.69 4.49 26.56
C ASP A 782 14.16 5.90 26.87
N ALA A 783 14.17 6.79 25.86
CA ALA A 783 13.84 8.20 26.01
C ALA A 783 12.39 8.50 25.61
N GLU A 784 11.73 9.34 26.40
CA GLU A 784 10.43 9.92 26.10
C GLU A 784 10.58 11.43 25.93
N ARG A 785 9.83 12.00 24.97
CA ARG A 785 9.87 13.43 24.67
C ARG A 785 9.09 14.21 25.73
N VAL A 786 9.74 15.21 26.33
CA VAL A 786 9.12 16.13 27.28
C VAL A 786 8.68 17.38 26.51
N PRO A 787 7.39 17.73 26.51
CA PRO A 787 6.95 19.00 25.96
C PRO A 787 7.45 20.13 26.85
N GLY A 788 8.25 21.05 26.31
CA GLY A 788 8.78 22.22 27.04
C GLY A 788 7.69 23.21 27.48
N PHE A 789 8.06 24.15 28.36
CA PHE A 789 7.20 25.28 28.73
C PHE A 789 7.23 26.34 27.61
N GLU A 790 6.06 26.77 27.17
CA GLU A 790 5.87 27.80 26.15
C GLU A 790 5.25 29.06 26.74
N VAL A 791 5.42 30.19 26.04
CA VAL A 791 4.71 31.44 26.40
C VAL A 791 3.20 31.20 26.27
N GLY A 792 2.45 31.47 27.34
CA GLY A 792 1.02 31.18 27.44
C GLY A 792 0.68 29.93 28.27
N ASP A 793 1.68 29.15 28.68
CA ASP A 793 1.46 28.00 29.57
C ASP A 793 1.04 28.43 30.97
N TRP A 794 0.13 27.68 31.56
CA TRP A 794 -0.35 27.88 32.92
C TRP A 794 0.48 27.06 33.90
N VAL A 795 0.93 27.69 34.98
CA VAL A 795 1.84 27.07 35.97
C VAL A 795 1.41 27.33 37.40
N ARG A 796 1.79 26.42 38.30
CA ARG A 796 1.67 26.57 39.76
C ARG A 796 2.96 26.20 40.45
N SER A 797 3.21 26.73 41.65
CA SER A 797 4.38 26.34 42.45
C SER A 797 4.30 24.90 42.94
N LYS A 798 5.39 24.15 42.84
CA LYS A 798 5.50 22.80 43.42
C LYS A 798 5.59 22.88 44.96
N PRO A 799 4.86 22.04 45.71
CA PRO A 799 5.05 21.93 47.15
C PRO A 799 6.36 21.17 47.45
N SER A 800 7.41 21.89 47.85
CA SER A 800 8.73 21.30 48.12
C SER A 800 8.75 20.50 49.45
N LEU A 801 9.06 19.20 49.38
CA LEU A 801 9.57 18.40 50.49
C LEU A 801 11.02 18.82 50.78
N GLY A 802 11.20 19.70 51.77
CA GLY A 802 12.46 19.81 52.51
C GLY A 802 13.69 20.32 51.75
N THR A 803 13.68 21.56 51.26
CA THR A 803 14.84 22.48 51.24
C THR A 803 14.35 23.86 50.81
N ARG A 804 14.91 24.95 51.38
CA ARG A 804 14.43 26.33 51.16
C ARG A 804 14.41 26.67 49.65
N PRO A 805 13.26 27.07 49.08
CA PRO A 805 13.22 27.65 47.74
C PRO A 805 14.01 28.96 47.70
N SER A 806 14.82 29.14 46.65
CA SER A 806 15.48 30.41 46.38
C SER A 806 14.49 31.38 45.73
N TYR A 807 14.19 32.47 46.45
CA TYR A 807 13.46 33.68 46.04
C TYR A 807 11.90 33.66 46.02
N ASP A 808 11.35 34.53 46.87
CA ASP A 808 10.10 35.33 46.85
C ASP A 808 8.71 34.76 46.48
N TRP A 809 8.55 33.48 46.13
CA TRP A 809 7.19 32.92 45.93
C TRP A 809 6.35 32.84 47.22
N ASN A 810 6.98 32.86 48.41
CA ASN A 810 6.28 32.76 49.70
C ASN A 810 5.31 33.92 50.00
N SER A 811 5.39 35.03 49.26
CA SER A 811 4.48 36.19 49.42
C SER A 811 3.13 36.00 48.72
N VAL A 812 3.04 34.97 47.87
CA VAL A 812 1.91 34.63 47.03
C VAL A 812 1.44 33.27 47.50
N GLY A 813 0.28 33.18 48.16
CA GLY A 813 -0.17 31.96 48.83
C GLY A 813 -0.03 30.71 47.95
N ARG A 814 0.27 29.57 48.59
CA ARG A 814 0.64 28.26 48.01
C ARG A 814 -0.21 27.72 46.85
N GLU A 815 -1.37 28.33 46.58
CA GLU A 815 -2.36 27.88 45.60
C GLU A 815 -2.54 28.82 44.40
N SER A 816 -1.68 29.82 44.24
CA SER A 816 -1.83 30.82 43.17
C SER A 816 -1.31 30.32 41.83
N LEU A 817 -2.12 30.51 40.78
CA LEU A 817 -1.82 30.21 39.39
C LEU A 817 -1.18 31.41 38.69
N ALA A 818 -0.28 31.12 37.74
CA ALA A 818 0.38 32.13 36.92
C ALA A 818 0.51 31.66 35.46
N VAL A 819 0.70 32.60 34.54
CA VAL A 819 0.92 32.32 33.12
C VAL A 819 2.36 32.64 32.76
N VAL A 820 3.02 31.76 32.01
CA VAL A 820 4.37 31.97 31.49
C VAL A 820 4.31 33.08 30.45
N HIS A 821 4.91 34.22 30.76
CA HIS A 821 4.95 35.40 29.92
C HIS A 821 6.21 35.46 29.04
N SER A 822 7.35 34.98 29.55
CA SER A 822 8.57 34.78 28.76
C SER A 822 9.40 33.61 29.30
N VAL A 823 10.11 32.93 28.41
CA VAL A 823 11.03 31.82 28.75
C VAL A 823 12.44 32.30 28.45
N GLN A 824 13.31 32.30 29.46
CA GLN A 824 14.72 32.68 29.29
C GLN A 824 15.58 31.44 29.04
N ASP A 825 16.62 31.57 28.22
CA ASP A 825 17.55 30.49 27.85
C ASP A 825 18.25 29.82 29.05
N SER A 826 18.25 30.49 30.21
CA SER A 826 18.84 30.03 31.47
C SER A 826 17.95 29.10 32.29
N GLY A 827 16.74 28.77 31.82
CA GLY A 827 15.75 27.95 32.56
C GLY A 827 14.88 28.76 33.53
N TYR A 828 14.99 30.08 33.51
CA TYR A 828 14.12 30.97 34.27
C TYR A 828 12.91 31.40 33.44
N LEU A 829 11.73 31.30 34.04
CA LEU A 829 10.44 31.69 33.50
C LEU A 829 10.02 33.02 34.10
N GLU A 830 9.61 33.97 33.26
CA GLU A 830 8.93 35.17 33.70
C GLU A 830 7.42 34.91 33.73
N LEU A 831 6.82 34.92 34.91
CA LEU A 831 5.42 34.63 35.16
C LEU A 831 4.61 35.92 35.35
N ALA A 832 3.41 35.94 34.77
CA ALA A 832 2.40 36.95 35.01
C ALA A 832 1.28 36.39 35.90
N CYS A 833 0.89 37.15 36.92
CA CYS A 833 -0.16 36.78 37.86
C CYS A 833 -1.27 37.85 37.86
N CYS A 834 -2.53 37.43 37.82
CA CYS A 834 -3.72 38.30 37.77
C CYS A 834 -3.82 39.28 38.96
N PHE A 835 -3.51 38.83 40.19
CA PHE A 835 -3.86 39.58 41.41
C PHE A 835 -2.83 40.61 41.89
N ARG A 836 -1.60 40.63 41.36
CA ARG A 836 -0.59 41.66 41.69
C ARG A 836 0.14 42.10 40.43
N LYS A 837 -0.02 43.37 40.04
CA LYS A 837 0.67 43.95 38.88
C LYS A 837 2.19 43.89 39.08
N GLY A 838 2.83 42.93 38.43
CA GLY A 838 4.28 42.72 38.41
C GLY A 838 4.63 41.38 37.76
N LYS A 839 5.73 41.35 37.02
CA LYS A 839 6.27 40.13 36.40
C LYS A 839 7.26 39.47 37.37
N TRP A 840 7.18 38.15 37.52
CA TRP A 840 7.93 37.39 38.53
C TRP A 840 8.88 36.42 37.83
N ILE A 841 10.09 36.24 38.33
CA ILE A 841 11.05 35.31 37.72
C ILE A 841 11.18 34.08 38.62
N THR A 842 10.99 32.88 38.08
CA THR A 842 11.16 31.60 38.80
C THR A 842 11.82 30.56 37.91
N HIS A 843 12.49 29.55 38.48
CA HIS A 843 13.10 28.49 37.69
C HIS A 843 12.06 27.42 37.33
N TYR A 844 12.11 26.84 36.13
CA TYR A 844 11.10 25.85 35.68
C TYR A 844 10.99 24.62 36.60
N THR A 845 12.02 24.33 37.39
CA THR A 845 12.00 23.21 38.37
C THR A 845 11.02 23.45 39.52
N ASP A 846 10.78 24.71 39.87
CA ASP A 846 10.02 25.12 41.06
C ASP A 846 8.52 25.25 40.76
N VAL A 847 8.16 25.15 39.48
CA VAL A 847 6.79 25.20 38.99
C VAL A 847 6.44 23.93 38.23
N GLU A 848 5.15 23.65 38.16
CA GLU A 848 4.61 22.59 37.32
C GLU A 848 3.53 23.14 36.41
N LYS A 849 3.44 22.58 35.21
CA LYS A 849 2.40 22.90 34.23
C LYS A 849 1.06 22.41 34.76
N VAL A 850 0.07 23.29 34.75
CA VAL A 850 -1.33 22.93 35.05
C VAL A 850 -2.16 22.98 33.77
N PRO A 851 -3.30 22.28 33.71
CA PRO A 851 -4.22 22.38 32.59
C PRO A 851 -4.58 23.85 32.32
N SER A 852 -4.43 24.28 31.07
CA SER A 852 -4.80 25.63 30.67
C SER A 852 -6.32 25.80 30.69
N PHE A 853 -6.75 26.94 31.22
CA PHE A 853 -8.14 27.36 31.06
C PHE A 853 -8.40 27.71 29.59
N LYS A 854 -9.56 27.31 29.07
CA LYS A 854 -9.99 27.57 27.70
C LYS A 854 -11.32 28.31 27.72
N VAL A 855 -11.51 29.19 26.74
CA VAL A 855 -12.82 29.83 26.49
C VAL A 855 -13.83 28.72 26.16
N GLY A 856 -15.02 28.78 26.78
CA GLY A 856 -16.06 27.77 26.66
C GLY A 856 -16.06 26.67 27.74
N GLN A 857 -15.09 26.65 28.67
CA GLN A 857 -15.09 25.71 29.80
C GLN A 857 -16.03 26.15 30.92
N TYR A 858 -16.70 25.17 31.53
CA TYR A 858 -17.53 25.35 32.72
C TYR A 858 -16.67 25.40 33.99
N VAL A 859 -16.92 26.39 34.83
CA VAL A 859 -16.17 26.65 36.06
C VAL A 859 -17.11 26.96 37.22
N ARG A 860 -16.64 26.63 38.43
CA ARG A 860 -17.28 26.96 39.71
C ARG A 860 -16.26 27.51 40.68
N PHE A 861 -16.70 28.18 41.74
CA PHE A 861 -15.78 28.57 42.81
C PHE A 861 -15.25 27.34 43.56
N ARG A 862 -13.99 27.42 44.02
CA ARG A 862 -13.38 26.34 44.79
C ARG A 862 -14.17 26.08 46.07
N THR A 863 -14.38 24.81 46.39
CA THR A 863 -15.05 24.39 47.62
C THR A 863 -14.26 24.83 48.86
N GLY A 864 -14.89 25.56 49.78
CA GLY A 864 -14.25 26.09 50.99
C GLY A 864 -13.65 27.50 50.87
N LEU A 865 -13.84 28.18 49.73
CA LEU A 865 -13.44 29.58 49.54
C LEU A 865 -14.25 30.51 50.45
N VAL A 866 -13.59 31.24 51.35
CA VAL A 866 -14.26 32.18 52.28
C VAL A 866 -14.71 33.46 51.54
N GLU A 867 -13.84 34.01 50.71
CA GLU A 867 -14.14 35.15 49.84
C GLU A 867 -13.20 35.08 48.62
N PRO A 868 -13.71 35.22 47.38
CA PRO A 868 -12.85 35.27 46.20
C PRO A 868 -12.05 36.56 46.19
N ARG A 869 -10.86 36.51 45.58
CA ARG A 869 -9.90 37.62 45.55
C ARG A 869 -10.47 38.91 44.95
N TRP A 870 -11.46 38.78 44.05
CA TRP A 870 -12.14 39.90 43.39
C TRP A 870 -13.49 40.30 44.02
N GLY A 871 -13.83 39.68 45.16
CA GLY A 871 -15.07 39.87 45.92
C GLY A 871 -16.29 39.26 45.24
N TRP A 872 -17.27 38.78 46.01
CA TRP A 872 -18.42 38.03 45.48
C TRP A 872 -19.24 38.78 44.40
N ARG A 873 -19.38 40.11 44.48
CA ARG A 873 -20.06 40.97 43.47
C ARG A 873 -21.41 40.42 42.96
N GLY A 874 -22.23 39.89 43.87
CA GLY A 874 -23.53 39.31 43.55
C GLY A 874 -23.50 37.82 43.19
N ALA A 875 -22.32 37.20 43.04
CA ALA A 875 -22.17 35.77 42.96
C ALA A 875 -22.16 35.11 44.35
N GLU A 876 -22.64 33.89 44.41
CA GLU A 876 -22.65 33.04 45.59
C GLU A 876 -21.57 31.95 45.50
N PRO A 877 -21.16 31.32 46.60
CA PRO A 877 -20.17 30.22 46.59
C PRO A 877 -20.53 29.06 45.65
N GLU A 878 -21.83 28.82 45.47
CA GLU A 878 -22.37 27.81 44.57
C GLU A 878 -22.71 28.38 43.18
N SER A 879 -22.12 29.51 42.78
CA SER A 879 -22.30 30.06 41.43
C SER A 879 -21.40 29.35 40.42
N HIS A 880 -21.97 29.06 39.24
CA HIS A 880 -21.29 28.36 38.15
C HIS A 880 -21.43 29.17 36.86
N GLY A 881 -20.39 29.13 36.03
CA GLY A 881 -20.32 29.95 34.85
C GLY A 881 -19.43 29.37 33.77
N VAL A 882 -19.34 30.08 32.65
CA VAL A 882 -18.51 29.69 31.51
C VAL A 882 -17.46 30.75 31.26
N ILE A 883 -16.23 30.32 31.00
CA ILE A 883 -15.12 31.22 30.65
C ILE A 883 -15.37 31.84 29.28
N THR A 884 -15.37 33.17 29.23
CA THR A 884 -15.67 33.96 28.03
C THR A 884 -14.43 34.60 27.42
N SER A 885 -13.41 34.96 28.22
CA SER A 885 -12.14 35.48 27.72
C SER A 885 -11.01 35.28 28.72
N ILE A 886 -9.78 35.10 28.23
CA ILE A 886 -8.57 34.97 29.05
C ILE A 886 -7.56 36.00 28.55
N HIS A 887 -7.01 36.81 29.46
CA HIS A 887 -6.01 37.84 29.16
C HIS A 887 -4.58 37.34 29.37
N ALA A 888 -3.62 37.99 28.71
CA ALA A 888 -2.20 37.61 28.71
C ALA A 888 -1.51 37.75 30.09
N ASP A 889 -2.13 38.46 31.04
CA ASP A 889 -1.69 38.59 32.43
C ASP A 889 -2.30 37.53 33.36
N GLY A 890 -3.08 36.59 32.81
CA GLY A 890 -3.78 35.55 33.56
C GLY A 890 -5.15 35.98 34.11
N GLU A 891 -5.68 37.17 33.79
CA GLU A 891 -7.06 37.54 34.14
C GLU A 891 -8.05 36.69 33.34
N VAL A 892 -8.95 35.98 34.05
CA VAL A 892 -10.02 35.20 33.42
C VAL A 892 -11.35 35.92 33.62
N ARG A 893 -12.11 36.07 32.54
CA ARG A 893 -13.49 36.57 32.58
C ARG A 893 -14.47 35.44 32.29
N PHE A 894 -15.54 35.38 33.06
CA PHE A 894 -16.57 34.36 32.92
C PHE A 894 -17.95 34.98 33.13
N ALA A 895 -18.93 34.38 32.47
CA ALA A 895 -20.34 34.69 32.65
C ALA A 895 -20.92 33.67 33.62
N PHE A 896 -21.39 34.14 34.78
CA PHE A 896 -22.15 33.31 35.71
C PHE A 896 -23.60 33.19 35.23
N PHE A 897 -24.16 31.99 35.31
CA PHE A 897 -25.58 31.79 35.01
C PHE A 897 -26.44 32.57 36.02
N GLY A 898 -27.43 33.32 35.53
CA GLY A 898 -28.32 34.13 36.37
C GLY A 898 -27.79 35.52 36.80
N LEU A 899 -26.54 35.89 36.46
CA LEU A 899 -25.97 37.21 36.81
C LEU A 899 -25.74 38.12 35.59
N PRO A 900 -26.18 39.39 35.62
CA PRO A 900 -25.95 40.32 34.52
C PRO A 900 -24.51 40.86 34.52
N GLY A 901 -23.77 40.56 33.46
CA GLY A 901 -22.43 41.11 33.20
C GLY A 901 -21.29 40.08 33.34
N LEU A 902 -20.10 40.43 32.82
CA LEU A 902 -18.92 39.57 32.88
C LEU A 902 -18.18 39.74 34.21
N TRP A 903 -18.05 38.65 34.95
CA TRP A 903 -17.32 38.60 36.21
C TRP A 903 -15.81 38.44 35.93
N ARG A 904 -14.96 39.14 36.70
CA ARG A 904 -13.50 39.07 36.60
C ARG A 904 -12.94 38.29 37.77
N GLY A 905 -12.16 37.26 37.50
CA GLY A 905 -11.68 36.37 38.53
C GLY A 905 -10.20 36.04 38.45
N ASP A 906 -9.66 35.71 39.62
CA ASP A 906 -8.41 34.96 39.68
C ASP A 906 -8.75 33.49 39.40
N PRO A 907 -8.11 32.83 38.42
CA PRO A 907 -8.30 31.42 38.12
C PRO A 907 -7.97 30.49 39.30
N SER A 908 -7.20 30.97 40.28
CA SER A 908 -6.94 30.26 41.54
C SER A 908 -8.17 30.13 42.44
N ASP A 909 -9.19 30.97 42.25
CA ASP A 909 -10.44 30.92 42.99
C ASP A 909 -11.47 29.98 42.34
N LEU A 910 -11.11 29.40 41.19
CA LEU A 910 -11.97 28.56 40.37
C LEU A 910 -11.50 27.11 40.30
N GLU A 911 -12.46 26.23 40.10
CA GLU A 911 -12.29 24.83 39.73
C GLU A 911 -13.00 24.58 38.40
N ILE A 912 -12.32 23.86 37.49
CA ILE A 912 -12.92 23.40 36.24
C ILE A 912 -13.89 22.27 36.58
N GLU A 913 -15.14 22.43 36.18
CA GLU A 913 -16.16 21.40 36.37
C GLU A 913 -16.12 20.43 35.18
N GLN A 914 -15.62 19.20 35.41
CA GLN A 914 -15.66 18.15 34.40
C GLN A 914 -17.09 17.60 34.30
N MET A 915 -17.83 18.05 33.29
CA MET A 915 -19.13 17.49 32.95
C MET A 915 -18.93 16.20 32.14
N PHE A 916 -19.78 15.18 32.36
CA PHE A 916 -19.75 13.95 31.58
C PHE A 916 -20.18 14.21 30.14
N GLU A 917 -19.50 13.59 29.18
CA GLU A 917 -19.84 13.69 27.76
C GLU A 917 -20.86 12.61 27.34
N VAL A 918 -21.67 12.91 26.33
CA VAL A 918 -22.61 11.94 25.76
C VAL A 918 -21.83 10.77 25.14
N GLY A 919 -22.12 9.55 25.60
CA GLY A 919 -21.43 8.32 25.20
C GLY A 919 -20.43 7.79 26.22
N GLU A 920 -20.13 8.52 27.30
CA GLU A 920 -19.29 8.01 28.39
C GLU A 920 -19.99 6.88 29.17
N TRP A 921 -19.21 5.87 29.56
CA TRP A 921 -19.68 4.77 30.40
C TRP A 921 -19.52 5.14 31.86
N VAL A 922 -20.60 4.99 32.62
CA VAL A 922 -20.68 5.39 34.02
C VAL A 922 -21.21 4.27 34.90
N ARG A 923 -20.77 4.22 36.14
CA ARG A 923 -21.23 3.33 37.19
C ARG A 923 -21.94 4.15 38.26
N LEU A 924 -23.08 3.66 38.73
CA LEU A 924 -23.79 4.27 39.85
C LEU A 924 -23.00 4.03 41.15
N ASN A 925 -22.68 5.08 41.90
CA ASN A 925 -21.91 4.95 43.14
C ASN A 925 -22.82 4.60 44.34
N TYR A 926 -22.21 4.36 45.50
CA TYR A 926 -22.93 3.97 46.74
C TYR A 926 -23.76 5.08 47.37
N ASN A 927 -23.59 6.33 46.95
CA ASN A 927 -24.32 7.48 47.47
C ASN A 927 -25.69 7.66 46.79
N ALA A 928 -25.88 7.04 45.62
CA ALA A 928 -27.14 7.07 44.89
C ALA A 928 -28.19 6.15 45.54
N ASN A 929 -29.37 6.69 45.82
CA ASN A 929 -30.51 5.87 46.24
C ASN A 929 -30.93 4.93 45.09
N ASN A 930 -31.37 3.71 45.45
CA ASN A 930 -31.90 2.76 44.48
C ASN A 930 -33.00 3.41 43.65
N TRP A 931 -32.84 3.40 42.33
CA TRP A 931 -33.83 3.90 41.39
C TRP A 931 -34.37 2.72 40.59
N LYS A 932 -35.62 2.34 40.87
CA LYS A 932 -36.26 1.14 40.31
C LYS A 932 -35.42 -0.12 40.57
N SER A 933 -35.01 -0.85 39.51
CA SER A 933 -34.19 -2.06 39.61
C SER A 933 -32.68 -1.79 39.64
N ILE A 934 -32.27 -0.52 39.56
CA ILE A 934 -30.88 -0.08 39.51
C ILE A 934 -30.41 0.29 40.91
N GLY A 935 -29.39 -0.43 41.38
CA GLY A 935 -28.70 -0.13 42.63
C GLY A 935 -27.24 0.27 42.42
N PRO A 936 -26.53 0.64 43.50
CA PRO A 936 -25.09 0.90 43.46
C PRO A 936 -24.30 -0.20 42.76
N GLY A 937 -23.38 0.17 41.88
CA GLY A 937 -22.57 -0.75 41.06
C GLY A 937 -23.14 -1.06 39.68
N SER A 938 -24.36 -0.61 39.36
CA SER A 938 -24.94 -0.74 38.02
C SER A 938 -24.17 0.12 37.01
N VAL A 939 -24.06 -0.35 35.77
CA VAL A 939 -23.30 0.32 34.70
C VAL A 939 -24.25 0.79 33.60
N GLY A 940 -24.07 2.02 33.14
CA GLY A 940 -24.89 2.67 32.12
C GLY A 940 -24.08 3.62 31.25
N VAL A 941 -24.72 4.21 30.24
CA VAL A 941 -24.10 5.10 29.26
C VAL A 941 -24.77 6.47 29.30
N VAL A 942 -23.99 7.54 29.34
CA VAL A 942 -24.48 8.93 29.36
C VAL A 942 -25.10 9.27 28.00
N GLN A 943 -26.34 9.76 28.00
CA GLN A 943 -27.12 10.05 26.79
C GLN A 943 -27.48 11.54 26.62
N GLY A 944 -27.19 12.38 27.62
CA GLY A 944 -27.46 13.82 27.54
C GLY A 944 -27.31 14.54 28.89
N ILE A 945 -27.39 15.86 28.85
CA ILE A 945 -27.41 16.76 30.01
C ILE A 945 -28.70 17.60 29.92
N GLY A 946 -29.41 17.78 31.04
CA GLY A 946 -30.69 18.49 31.15
C GLY A 946 -30.58 20.01 31.17
N TYR A 947 -31.56 20.66 30.54
CA TYR A 947 -31.75 22.11 30.46
C TYR A 947 -33.21 22.43 30.85
N GLU A 948 -33.42 23.42 31.71
CA GLU A 948 -34.74 24.01 31.97
C GLU A 948 -34.75 25.45 31.42
N GLY A 949 -35.34 25.65 30.24
CA GLY A 949 -35.32 26.95 29.57
C GLY A 949 -33.91 27.34 29.08
N ASP A 950 -33.48 28.58 29.36
CA ASP A 950 -32.13 29.08 29.07
C ASP A 950 -31.12 28.81 30.20
N GLU A 951 -31.50 28.05 31.25
CA GLU A 951 -30.65 27.69 32.39
C GLU A 951 -30.31 26.18 32.41
N LEU A 952 -29.05 25.87 32.71
CA LEU A 952 -28.49 24.51 32.70
C LEU A 952 -28.78 23.81 34.05
N ASP A 953 -29.73 22.88 34.08
CA ASP A 953 -30.24 22.17 35.28
C ASP A 953 -29.29 21.08 35.84
N ARG A 954 -28.18 20.77 35.14
CA ARG A 954 -27.14 19.78 35.54
C ARG A 954 -27.60 18.35 35.83
N SER A 955 -28.85 18.03 35.52
CA SER A 955 -29.35 16.66 35.54
C SER A 955 -28.71 15.86 34.40
N ILE A 956 -28.08 14.72 34.69
CA ILE A 956 -27.47 13.84 33.67
C ILE A 956 -28.46 12.74 33.31
N PHE A 957 -28.68 12.57 32.02
CA PHE A 957 -29.46 11.47 31.48
C PHE A 957 -28.55 10.27 31.24
N VAL A 958 -28.73 9.19 31.98
CA VAL A 958 -27.99 7.93 31.79
C VAL A 958 -28.95 6.81 31.39
N GLY A 959 -28.63 6.11 30.31
CA GLY A 959 -29.29 4.87 29.94
C GLY A 959 -28.64 3.69 30.66
N PHE A 960 -29.38 3.00 31.51
CA PHE A 960 -28.91 1.80 32.21
C PHE A 960 -29.51 0.53 31.62
N CYS A 961 -28.72 -0.54 31.64
CA CYS A 961 -29.04 -1.82 31.07
C CYS A 961 -30.32 -2.43 31.69
N GLY A 962 -31.39 -2.55 30.90
CA GLY A 962 -32.65 -3.19 31.30
C GLY A 962 -33.81 -2.27 31.65
N GLU A 963 -33.60 -0.95 31.73
CA GLU A 963 -34.67 0.02 32.01
C GLU A 963 -35.09 0.77 30.74
N GLN A 964 -36.39 1.06 30.60
CA GLN A 964 -36.93 1.79 29.44
C GLN A 964 -36.82 3.31 29.58
N GLU A 965 -36.77 3.81 30.82
CA GLU A 965 -36.63 5.22 31.12
C GLU A 965 -35.17 5.55 31.45
N LYS A 966 -34.74 6.75 31.05
CA LYS A 966 -33.39 7.24 31.36
C LYS A 966 -33.35 7.63 32.83
N TRP A 967 -32.30 7.21 33.52
CA TRP A 967 -32.03 7.72 34.86
C TRP A 967 -31.69 9.20 34.75
N VAL A 968 -32.31 10.02 35.61
CA VAL A 968 -32.09 11.45 35.71
C VAL A 968 -31.61 11.73 37.12
N GLY A 969 -30.42 12.31 37.24
CA GLY A 969 -29.91 12.66 38.55
C GLY A 969 -28.61 13.46 38.47
N PRO A 970 -28.09 13.89 39.63
CA PRO A 970 -26.90 14.72 39.68
C PRO A 970 -25.66 13.92 39.27
N SER A 971 -24.69 14.60 38.67
CA SER A 971 -23.38 14.03 38.30
C SER A 971 -22.65 13.38 39.48
N SER A 972 -22.88 13.84 40.71
CA SER A 972 -22.29 13.32 41.94
C SER A 972 -22.66 11.87 42.28
N HIS A 973 -23.70 11.31 41.65
CA HIS A 973 -24.14 9.92 41.84
C HIS A 973 -23.49 8.93 40.86
N LEU A 974 -22.60 9.42 39.98
CA LEU A 974 -21.98 8.65 38.90
C LEU A 974 -20.45 8.64 39.02
N GLU A 975 -19.84 7.51 38.67
CA GLU A 975 -18.39 7.31 38.53
C GLU A 975 -18.07 6.84 37.11
N ARG A 976 -16.88 7.14 36.55
CA ARG A 976 -16.49 6.65 35.21
C ARG A 976 -16.19 5.14 35.24
N PHE A 977 -16.54 4.43 34.15
CA PHE A 977 -16.35 2.98 34.02
C PHE A 977 -15.61 2.63 32.71
N ASP A 978 -14.69 1.67 32.76
CA ASP A 978 -13.91 1.23 31.61
C ASP A 978 -14.81 0.61 30.53
N LYS A 979 -14.79 1.20 29.34
CA LYS A 979 -15.65 0.81 28.24
C LYS A 979 -15.32 -0.61 27.74
N LEU A 980 -16.35 -1.44 27.58
CA LEU A 980 -16.24 -2.75 26.92
C LEU A 980 -16.38 -2.59 25.40
N PHE A 981 -15.70 -3.46 24.65
CA PHE A 981 -15.65 -3.39 23.19
C PHE A 981 -16.23 -4.65 22.52
N VAL A 982 -16.85 -4.45 21.36
CA VAL A 982 -17.25 -5.55 20.47
C VAL A 982 -16.00 -6.33 20.04
N GLY A 983 -16.08 -7.66 20.03
CA GLY A 983 -14.96 -8.56 19.78
C GLY A 983 -14.25 -9.07 21.03
N GLN A 984 -14.47 -8.47 22.21
CA GLN A 984 -13.90 -8.98 23.45
C GLN A 984 -14.58 -10.27 23.90
N LYS A 985 -13.77 -11.28 24.28
CA LYS A 985 -14.26 -12.49 24.94
C LYS A 985 -14.56 -12.19 26.41
N VAL A 986 -15.78 -12.52 26.83
CA VAL A 986 -16.26 -12.28 28.20
C VAL A 986 -16.88 -13.53 28.80
N ARG A 987 -16.86 -13.62 30.13
CA ARG A 987 -17.58 -14.65 30.90
C ARG A 987 -18.31 -14.03 32.08
N VAL A 988 -19.33 -14.73 32.59
CA VAL A 988 -20.07 -14.30 33.79
C VAL A 988 -19.20 -14.51 35.03
N LYS A 989 -19.04 -13.46 35.84
CA LYS A 989 -18.23 -13.49 37.07
C LYS A 989 -18.70 -14.61 38.01
N GLN A 990 -17.75 -15.29 38.64
CA GLN A 990 -18.03 -16.50 39.44
C GLN A 990 -18.99 -16.28 40.63
N TYR A 991 -19.09 -15.06 41.17
CA TYR A 991 -19.98 -14.75 42.28
C TYR A 991 -21.44 -14.46 41.87
N VAL A 992 -21.72 -14.31 40.57
CA VAL A 992 -23.07 -14.00 40.06
C VAL A 992 -23.92 -15.27 39.98
N LYS A 993 -24.72 -15.55 41.01
CA LYS A 993 -25.51 -16.80 41.07
C LYS A 993 -26.50 -16.97 39.91
N GLN A 994 -27.07 -15.87 39.41
CA GLN A 994 -28.00 -15.87 38.29
C GLN A 994 -27.89 -14.52 37.55
N PRO A 995 -27.49 -14.51 36.25
CA PRO A 995 -27.37 -13.28 35.49
C PRO A 995 -28.75 -12.69 35.21
N ARG A 996 -28.85 -11.36 35.15
CA ARG A 996 -30.10 -10.62 35.03
C ARG A 996 -30.98 -11.04 33.84
N PHE A 997 -30.37 -11.35 32.70
CA PHE A 997 -31.09 -11.78 31.49
C PHE A 997 -31.15 -13.31 31.32
N GLY A 998 -30.75 -14.06 32.35
CA GLY A 998 -30.81 -15.52 32.37
C GLY A 998 -29.64 -16.20 31.65
N TRP A 999 -29.44 -17.48 31.99
CA TRP A 999 -28.32 -18.27 31.49
C TRP A 999 -28.44 -18.65 30.01
N SER A 1000 -29.64 -18.66 29.43
CA SER A 1000 -29.90 -19.02 28.02
C SER A 1000 -29.26 -20.33 27.53
N GLY A 1001 -29.00 -21.28 28.43
CA GLY A 1001 -28.32 -22.56 28.15
C GLY A 1001 -26.81 -22.59 28.47
N HIS A 1002 -26.26 -21.48 28.97
CA HIS A 1002 -24.85 -21.31 29.30
C HIS A 1002 -24.57 -21.49 30.81
N THR A 1003 -23.29 -21.62 31.17
CA THR A 1003 -22.83 -21.76 32.55
C THR A 1003 -21.75 -20.73 32.85
N HIS A 1004 -21.27 -20.64 34.10
CA HIS A 1004 -20.12 -19.79 34.46
C HIS A 1004 -18.84 -20.11 33.67
N ALA A 1005 -18.71 -21.32 33.11
CA ALA A 1005 -17.58 -21.71 32.27
C ALA A 1005 -17.75 -21.30 30.79
N SER A 1006 -18.93 -20.85 30.39
CA SER A 1006 -19.20 -20.43 29.02
C SER A 1006 -18.56 -19.07 28.76
N ILE A 1007 -17.60 -19.06 27.82
CA ILE A 1007 -17.00 -17.85 27.27
C ILE A 1007 -17.76 -17.52 26.00
N GLY A 1008 -18.13 -16.26 25.83
CA GLY A 1008 -18.69 -15.80 24.58
C GLY A 1008 -18.13 -14.45 24.18
N THR A 1009 -18.25 -14.14 22.90
CA THR A 1009 -17.65 -12.93 22.31
C THR A 1009 -18.71 -11.85 22.20
N ILE A 1010 -18.42 -10.64 22.68
CA ILE A 1010 -19.34 -9.51 22.54
C ILE A 1010 -19.52 -9.21 21.06
N GLN A 1011 -20.72 -9.42 20.54
CA GLN A 1011 -21.08 -9.17 19.14
C GLN A 1011 -21.61 -7.75 18.93
N ALA A 1012 -22.34 -7.24 19.90
CA ALA A 1012 -22.91 -5.90 19.88
C ALA A 1012 -23.12 -5.39 21.31
N ILE A 1013 -23.07 -4.06 21.45
CA ILE A 1013 -23.41 -3.37 22.68
C ILE A 1013 -24.52 -2.38 22.36
N ASP A 1014 -25.69 -2.57 22.99
CA ASP A 1014 -26.85 -1.71 22.75
C ASP A 1014 -26.63 -0.32 23.40
N ALA A 1015 -27.43 0.68 23.02
CA ALA A 1015 -27.30 2.06 23.52
C ALA A 1015 -27.59 2.24 25.02
N ASP A 1016 -28.18 1.22 25.67
CA ASP A 1016 -28.39 1.12 27.12
C ASP A 1016 -27.29 0.30 27.81
N GLY A 1017 -26.27 -0.14 27.08
CA GLY A 1017 -25.14 -0.92 27.57
C GLY A 1017 -25.33 -2.44 27.53
N LYS A 1018 -26.47 -2.99 27.07
CA LYS A 1018 -26.65 -4.46 27.01
C LYS A 1018 -25.61 -5.11 26.11
N LEU A 1019 -24.96 -6.17 26.61
CA LEU A 1019 -23.99 -6.95 25.85
C LEU A 1019 -24.70 -8.11 25.17
N ARG A 1020 -24.65 -8.17 23.83
CA ARG A 1020 -25.11 -9.32 23.07
C ARG A 1020 -23.93 -10.22 22.75
N ILE A 1021 -23.98 -11.45 23.24
CA ILE A 1021 -22.87 -12.39 23.17
C ILE A 1021 -23.15 -13.41 22.06
N TYR A 1022 -22.20 -13.55 21.15
CA TYR A 1022 -22.24 -14.57 20.11
C TYR A 1022 -21.96 -15.95 20.71
N THR A 1023 -22.80 -16.91 20.35
CA THR A 1023 -22.69 -18.32 20.74
C THR A 1023 -22.94 -19.20 19.51
N PRO A 1024 -22.35 -20.41 19.42
CA PRO A 1024 -22.43 -21.25 18.22
C PRO A 1024 -23.87 -21.60 17.79
N ALA A 1025 -24.02 -21.87 16.49
CA ALA A 1025 -25.31 -22.02 15.80
C ALA A 1025 -26.26 -23.03 16.48
N GLY A 1026 -27.48 -22.57 16.78
CA GLY A 1026 -28.55 -23.35 17.43
C GLY A 1026 -28.92 -22.89 18.85
N SER A 1027 -28.13 -21.99 19.46
CA SER A 1027 -28.41 -21.41 20.78
C SER A 1027 -29.18 -20.08 20.67
N LYS A 1028 -30.04 -19.77 21.66
CA LYS A 1028 -30.73 -18.47 21.76
C LYS A 1028 -29.70 -17.38 22.09
N THR A 1029 -29.88 -16.19 21.54
CA THR A 1029 -28.99 -15.02 21.77
C THR A 1029 -28.76 -14.78 23.26
N TRP A 1030 -27.51 -14.89 23.71
CA TRP A 1030 -27.14 -14.71 25.11
C TRP A 1030 -26.89 -13.23 25.39
N VAL A 1031 -27.77 -12.62 26.18
CA VAL A 1031 -27.65 -11.20 26.57
C VAL A 1031 -27.13 -11.13 28.00
N LEU A 1032 -26.18 -10.24 28.28
CA LEU A 1032 -25.57 -10.07 29.60
C LEU A 1032 -25.53 -8.59 30.00
N ASP A 1033 -25.59 -8.35 31.31
CA ASP A 1033 -25.39 -7.03 31.91
C ASP A 1033 -23.88 -6.75 32.06
N PRO A 1034 -23.37 -5.58 31.65
CA PRO A 1034 -21.95 -5.22 31.81
C PRO A 1034 -21.42 -5.35 33.24
N SER A 1035 -22.26 -5.15 34.25
CA SER A 1035 -21.86 -5.26 35.66
C SER A 1035 -21.54 -6.71 36.09
N GLU A 1036 -22.09 -7.70 35.37
CA GLU A 1036 -22.02 -9.13 35.70
C GLU A 1036 -20.88 -9.87 34.99
N VAL A 1037 -20.19 -9.24 34.03
CA VAL A 1037 -19.19 -9.88 33.16
C VAL A 1037 -17.76 -9.47 33.47
N GLU A 1038 -16.82 -10.38 33.21
CA GLU A 1038 -15.39 -10.12 33.20
C GLU A 1038 -14.77 -10.52 31.85
N VAL A 1039 -13.72 -9.79 31.45
CA VAL A 1039 -12.98 -10.02 30.20
C VAL A 1039 -12.03 -11.21 30.38
N VAL A 1040 -11.96 -12.09 29.39
CA VAL A 1040 -11.10 -13.28 29.39
C VAL A 1040 -9.98 -13.11 28.37
N GLU A 1041 -8.74 -13.09 28.85
CA GLU A 1041 -7.54 -13.14 28.01
C GLU A 1041 -7.10 -14.60 27.81
N GLU A 1042 -7.23 -15.16 26.60
CA GLU A 1042 -6.67 -16.48 26.28
C GLU A 1042 -5.23 -16.33 25.75
N LYS A 1043 -4.30 -17.15 26.27
CA LYS A 1043 -2.98 -17.34 25.65
C LYS A 1043 -3.11 -18.39 24.54
N GLU A 1044 -2.64 -18.05 23.34
CA GLU A 1044 -2.65 -18.95 22.17
C GLU A 1044 -1.64 -20.09 22.32
N LEU A 1045 -1.99 -21.28 21.80
CA LEU A 1045 -1.13 -22.47 21.77
C LEU A 1045 -0.04 -22.31 20.71
N CYS A 1046 1.18 -22.73 21.02
CA CYS A 1046 2.34 -22.69 20.12
C CYS A 1046 2.82 -24.09 19.72
N ILE A 1047 3.55 -24.19 18.60
CA ILE A 1047 4.25 -25.42 18.22
C ILE A 1047 5.27 -25.77 19.32
N GLY A 1048 5.29 -27.03 19.77
CA GLY A 1048 6.10 -27.52 20.89
C GLY A 1048 5.39 -27.51 22.25
N ASP A 1049 4.19 -26.94 22.34
CA ASP A 1049 3.39 -27.00 23.56
C ASP A 1049 2.88 -28.41 23.84
N TRP A 1050 2.84 -28.74 25.13
CA TRP A 1050 2.26 -29.98 25.63
C TRP A 1050 0.78 -29.77 25.84
N VAL A 1051 -0.04 -30.66 25.27
CA VAL A 1051 -1.49 -30.51 25.24
C VAL A 1051 -2.19 -31.80 25.62
N ARG A 1052 -3.40 -31.67 26.16
CA ARG A 1052 -4.35 -32.77 26.33
C ARG A 1052 -5.75 -32.34 25.93
N VAL A 1053 -6.59 -33.29 25.60
CA VAL A 1053 -7.99 -33.02 25.23
C VAL A 1053 -8.75 -32.51 26.46
N LYS A 1054 -9.42 -31.36 26.33
CA LYS A 1054 -10.25 -30.77 27.39
C LYS A 1054 -11.32 -31.76 27.84
N ALA A 1055 -11.52 -31.86 29.15
CA ALA A 1055 -12.54 -32.74 29.74
C ALA A 1055 -13.99 -32.31 29.38
N SER A 1056 -14.19 -31.07 28.91
CA SER A 1056 -15.48 -30.53 28.50
C SER A 1056 -15.92 -30.96 27.09
N ILE A 1057 -15.04 -31.56 26.29
CA ILE A 1057 -15.35 -31.97 24.91
C ILE A 1057 -15.99 -33.35 24.92
N SER A 1058 -17.28 -33.45 24.63
CA SER A 1058 -17.98 -34.74 24.54
C SER A 1058 -18.04 -35.30 23.12
N THR A 1059 -17.96 -34.43 22.11
CA THR A 1059 -18.02 -34.77 20.68
C THR A 1059 -16.89 -34.06 19.95
N PRO A 1060 -15.81 -34.76 19.59
CA PRO A 1060 -14.68 -34.14 18.91
C PRO A 1060 -14.95 -33.98 17.41
N THR A 1061 -14.31 -32.97 16.82
CA THR A 1061 -14.34 -32.68 15.38
C THR A 1061 -13.71 -33.82 14.58
N HIS A 1062 -12.66 -34.44 15.13
CA HIS A 1062 -12.01 -35.63 14.58
C HIS A 1062 -12.17 -36.81 15.56
N HIS A 1063 -12.47 -38.01 15.05
CA HIS A 1063 -12.67 -39.18 15.89
C HIS A 1063 -11.41 -39.46 16.75
N TRP A 1064 -11.60 -39.65 18.06
CA TRP A 1064 -10.49 -39.81 19.01
C TRP A 1064 -9.60 -41.05 18.75
N GLY A 1065 -10.12 -42.09 18.09
CA GLY A 1065 -9.35 -43.33 17.89
C GLY A 1065 -8.87 -43.91 19.22
N GLU A 1066 -7.55 -44.00 19.41
CA GLU A 1066 -6.90 -44.50 20.64
C GLU A 1066 -6.57 -43.41 21.69
N VAL A 1067 -6.88 -42.15 21.38
CA VAL A 1067 -6.65 -40.97 22.24
C VAL A 1067 -7.82 -40.80 23.23
N SER A 1068 -7.52 -40.43 24.47
CA SER A 1068 -8.54 -40.14 25.50
C SER A 1068 -8.27 -38.78 26.16
N HIS A 1069 -9.19 -38.29 27.00
CA HIS A 1069 -8.99 -37.08 27.82
C HIS A 1069 -7.75 -37.13 28.73
N SER A 1070 -7.26 -38.32 29.00
CA SER A 1070 -6.04 -38.56 29.79
C SER A 1070 -4.75 -38.54 28.97
N SER A 1071 -4.83 -38.64 27.65
CA SER A 1071 -3.67 -38.68 26.76
C SER A 1071 -3.00 -37.31 26.67
N ILE A 1072 -1.67 -37.28 26.79
CA ILE A 1072 -0.86 -36.08 26.69
C ILE A 1072 -0.01 -36.19 25.42
N GLY A 1073 -0.04 -35.16 24.59
CA GLY A 1073 0.71 -35.08 23.35
C GLY A 1073 1.44 -33.75 23.18
N VAL A 1074 2.26 -33.64 22.14
CA VAL A 1074 3.04 -32.43 21.84
C VAL A 1074 2.59 -31.88 20.48
N VAL A 1075 2.31 -30.58 20.40
CA VAL A 1075 1.93 -29.91 19.15
C VAL A 1075 3.13 -29.88 18.20
N HIS A 1076 2.97 -30.46 17.02
CA HIS A 1076 4.05 -30.65 16.04
C HIS A 1076 3.91 -29.78 14.79
N ARG A 1077 2.68 -29.41 14.42
CA ARG A 1077 2.32 -28.48 13.33
C ARG A 1077 1.00 -27.80 13.68
N MET A 1078 0.84 -26.54 13.26
CA MET A 1078 -0.39 -25.77 13.42
C MET A 1078 -0.64 -24.99 12.13
N GLU A 1079 -1.85 -25.13 11.57
CA GLU A 1079 -2.36 -24.33 10.44
C GLU A 1079 -3.78 -23.87 10.81
N ASP A 1080 -3.98 -22.55 10.82
CA ASP A 1080 -5.21 -21.90 11.30
C ASP A 1080 -5.64 -22.36 12.71
N GLU A 1081 -6.72 -23.16 12.79
CA GLU A 1081 -7.25 -23.77 14.02
C GLU A 1081 -6.97 -25.28 14.11
N ASP A 1082 -6.30 -25.88 13.12
CA ASP A 1082 -5.96 -27.29 13.10
C ASP A 1082 -4.57 -27.55 13.70
N LEU A 1083 -4.53 -28.42 14.71
CA LEU A 1083 -3.34 -28.89 15.40
C LEU A 1083 -3.04 -30.33 15.00
N TRP A 1084 -1.79 -30.58 14.65
CA TRP A 1084 -1.22 -31.92 14.54
C TRP A 1084 -0.45 -32.25 15.81
N VAL A 1085 -1.06 -33.07 16.66
CA VAL A 1085 -0.50 -33.46 17.96
C VAL A 1085 0.15 -34.83 17.85
N SER A 1086 1.41 -34.91 18.25
CA SER A 1086 2.12 -36.18 18.38
C SER A 1086 1.82 -36.81 19.73
N PHE A 1087 1.17 -37.98 19.74
CA PHE A 1087 1.08 -38.82 20.94
C PHE A 1087 2.17 -39.90 20.91
N CYS A 1088 2.68 -40.24 22.09
CA CYS A 1088 3.78 -41.20 22.21
C CYS A 1088 3.44 -42.63 21.74
N PHE A 1089 2.15 -43.01 21.71
CA PHE A 1089 1.67 -44.32 21.25
C PHE A 1089 1.25 -44.37 19.78
N THR A 1090 1.16 -43.25 19.08
CA THR A 1090 0.73 -43.20 17.67
C THR A 1090 1.90 -42.94 16.73
N GLU A 1091 2.01 -43.71 15.64
CA GLU A 1091 3.02 -43.45 14.60
C GLU A 1091 2.66 -42.30 13.66
N ARG A 1092 1.39 -41.87 13.65
CA ARG A 1092 0.89 -40.75 12.85
C ARG A 1092 0.50 -39.58 13.76
N LEU A 1093 0.68 -38.36 13.26
CA LEU A 1093 0.20 -37.14 13.93
C LEU A 1093 -1.32 -37.14 13.99
N TRP A 1094 -1.87 -36.84 15.16
CA TRP A 1094 -3.31 -36.77 15.37
C TRP A 1094 -3.81 -35.35 15.04
N LEU A 1095 -4.81 -35.25 14.17
CA LEU A 1095 -5.41 -34.00 13.74
C LEU A 1095 -6.57 -33.62 14.68
N CYS A 1096 -6.56 -32.39 15.19
CA CYS A 1096 -7.59 -31.88 16.09
C CYS A 1096 -7.69 -30.37 16.08
N LYS A 1097 -8.79 -29.82 16.58
CA LYS A 1097 -8.96 -28.36 16.65
C LYS A 1097 -8.29 -27.78 17.90
N ALA A 1098 -7.68 -26.60 17.76
CA ALA A 1098 -6.95 -25.92 18.84
C ALA A 1098 -7.82 -25.65 20.09
N TRP A 1099 -9.11 -25.35 19.89
CA TRP A 1099 -10.05 -25.10 20.98
C TRP A 1099 -10.43 -26.36 21.77
N GLU A 1100 -10.22 -27.57 21.22
CA GLU A 1100 -10.46 -28.85 21.90
C GLU A 1100 -9.33 -29.23 22.87
N MET A 1101 -8.18 -28.55 22.77
CA MET A 1101 -6.97 -28.82 23.53
C MET A 1101 -6.77 -27.83 24.66
N GLU A 1102 -6.23 -28.30 25.79
CA GLU A 1102 -5.73 -27.46 26.87
C GLU A 1102 -4.24 -27.68 27.10
N TRP A 1103 -3.58 -26.60 27.55
CA TRP A 1103 -2.16 -26.61 27.85
C TRP A 1103 -1.84 -27.47 29.08
N VAL A 1104 -0.77 -28.24 28.97
CA VAL A 1104 -0.20 -29.09 30.03
C VAL A 1104 1.23 -28.66 30.27
N ARG A 1105 1.66 -28.68 31.54
CA ARG A 1105 3.07 -28.39 31.87
C ARG A 1105 4.00 -29.40 31.17
N PRO A 1106 5.00 -28.95 30.41
CA PRO A 1106 5.99 -29.84 29.81
C PRO A 1106 6.85 -30.50 30.89
N PHE A 1107 7.13 -31.79 30.72
CA PHE A 1107 8.12 -32.50 31.54
C PHE A 1107 9.53 -32.11 31.11
N LYS A 1108 10.41 -31.85 32.08
CA LYS A 1108 11.81 -31.47 31.84
C LYS A 1108 12.75 -32.55 32.36
N VAL A 1109 13.92 -32.67 31.72
CA VAL A 1109 15.01 -33.50 32.24
C VAL A 1109 15.38 -33.00 33.64
N GLY A 1110 15.38 -33.90 34.61
CA GLY A 1110 15.58 -33.59 36.03
C GLY A 1110 14.30 -33.57 36.87
N ASP A 1111 13.11 -33.50 36.27
CA ASP A 1111 11.84 -33.56 37.00
C ASP A 1111 11.75 -34.87 37.80
N LYS A 1112 11.39 -34.77 39.08
CA LYS A 1112 11.03 -35.92 39.91
C LYS A 1112 9.60 -36.33 39.57
N VAL A 1113 9.41 -37.62 39.30
CA VAL A 1113 8.12 -38.15 38.86
C VAL A 1113 7.76 -39.43 39.61
N ARG A 1114 6.47 -39.63 39.83
CA ARG A 1114 5.90 -40.88 40.35
C ARG A 1114 4.81 -41.37 39.40
N ILE A 1115 4.53 -42.67 39.45
CA ILE A 1115 3.43 -43.23 38.68
C ILE A 1115 2.10 -42.75 39.29
N ARG A 1116 1.13 -42.37 38.46
CA ARG A 1116 -0.13 -41.78 38.89
C ARG A 1116 -0.94 -42.77 39.75
N ASP A 1117 -1.47 -42.28 40.86
CA ASP A 1117 -2.28 -43.08 41.78
C ASP A 1117 -3.56 -43.58 41.08
N GLY A 1118 -3.86 -44.88 41.20
CA GLY A 1118 -5.03 -45.51 40.57
C GLY A 1118 -4.79 -46.11 39.17
N LEU A 1119 -3.57 -46.05 38.63
CA LEU A 1119 -3.20 -46.72 37.38
C LEU A 1119 -3.19 -48.25 37.56
N VAL A 1120 -4.08 -48.96 36.86
CA VAL A 1120 -4.20 -50.43 36.97
C VAL A 1120 -3.14 -51.15 36.11
N THR A 1121 -2.95 -50.69 34.88
CA THR A 1121 -1.96 -51.21 33.93
C THR A 1121 -1.44 -50.08 33.02
N PRO A 1122 -0.13 -49.75 33.02
CA PRO A 1122 0.47 -48.78 32.12
C PRO A 1122 0.51 -49.33 30.69
N ARG A 1123 0.40 -48.45 29.69
CA ARG A 1123 0.34 -48.85 28.27
C ARG A 1123 1.60 -49.57 27.78
N TRP A 1124 2.77 -49.25 28.34
CA TRP A 1124 4.06 -49.89 28.00
C TRP A 1124 4.46 -51.04 28.94
N GLY A 1125 3.51 -51.51 29.76
CA GLY A 1125 3.70 -52.62 30.68
C GLY A 1125 4.43 -52.24 31.96
N TRP A 1126 4.12 -52.97 33.02
CA TRP A 1126 4.88 -52.91 34.26
C TRP A 1126 6.23 -53.61 34.05
N GLY A 1127 7.31 -53.02 34.56
CA GLY A 1127 8.53 -53.77 34.84
C GLY A 1127 8.51 -54.33 36.26
N MET A 1128 9.51 -53.97 37.06
CA MET A 1128 9.57 -54.24 38.51
C MET A 1128 8.93 -53.11 39.34
N GLU A 1129 8.41 -52.08 38.66
CA GLU A 1129 7.86 -50.86 39.24
C GLU A 1129 6.40 -51.06 39.68
N THR A 1130 6.01 -50.35 40.73
CA THR A 1130 4.63 -50.26 41.24
C THR A 1130 4.21 -48.78 41.33
N HIS A 1131 2.94 -48.49 41.62
CA HIS A 1131 2.45 -47.13 41.87
C HIS A 1131 3.25 -46.36 42.94
N ALA A 1132 3.97 -47.06 43.83
CA ALA A 1132 4.86 -46.47 44.84
C ALA A 1132 6.26 -46.09 44.31
N SER A 1133 6.56 -46.35 43.04
CA SER A 1133 7.90 -46.14 42.47
C SER A 1133 8.12 -44.67 42.10
N LYS A 1134 9.18 -44.09 42.67
CA LYS A 1134 9.67 -42.73 42.37
C LYS A 1134 10.86 -42.78 41.41
N GLY A 1135 10.86 -41.92 40.41
CA GLY A 1135 11.87 -41.86 39.35
C GLY A 1135 12.23 -40.43 38.98
N GLN A 1136 13.24 -40.28 38.14
CA GLN A 1136 13.65 -38.99 37.59
C GLN A 1136 13.63 -39.04 36.07
N VAL A 1137 13.08 -38.00 35.43
CA VAL A 1137 13.10 -37.86 33.97
C VAL A 1137 14.55 -37.63 33.52
N VAL A 1138 15.10 -38.56 32.73
CA VAL A 1138 16.45 -38.51 32.18
C VAL A 1138 16.48 -38.18 30.69
N GLY A 1139 15.32 -38.15 30.03
CA GLY A 1139 15.20 -37.75 28.63
C GLY A 1139 13.75 -37.55 28.22
N VAL A 1140 13.52 -36.65 27.27
CA VAL A 1140 12.22 -36.33 26.68
C VAL A 1140 12.42 -36.36 25.16
N ASP A 1141 11.77 -37.30 24.48
CA ASP A 1141 11.87 -37.41 23.02
C ASP A 1141 10.89 -36.43 22.35
N ALA A 1142 11.14 -36.06 21.08
CA ALA A 1142 10.35 -35.06 20.34
C ALA A 1142 8.85 -35.41 20.18
N ASN A 1143 8.49 -36.69 20.29
CA ASN A 1143 7.11 -37.18 20.27
C ASN A 1143 6.46 -37.24 21.67
N GLY A 1144 7.08 -36.65 22.68
CA GLY A 1144 6.61 -36.65 24.06
C GLY A 1144 6.93 -37.90 24.87
N LYS A 1145 7.67 -38.89 24.34
CA LYS A 1145 8.08 -40.08 25.12
C LYS A 1145 9.03 -39.69 26.25
N LEU A 1146 8.74 -40.15 27.46
CA LEU A 1146 9.59 -39.90 28.63
C LEU A 1146 10.49 -41.10 28.92
N ARG A 1147 11.77 -40.82 29.17
CA ARG A 1147 12.75 -41.78 29.66
C ARG A 1147 12.98 -41.50 31.13
N ILE A 1148 12.67 -42.46 32.00
CA ILE A 1148 12.68 -42.28 33.45
C ILE A 1148 13.65 -43.28 34.08
N LYS A 1149 14.51 -42.79 34.94
CA LYS A 1149 15.35 -43.63 35.78
C LYS A 1149 14.68 -43.81 37.14
N PHE A 1150 14.07 -44.98 37.34
CA PHE A 1150 13.57 -45.39 38.66
C PHE A 1150 14.74 -45.84 39.55
N ARG A 1151 14.64 -45.58 40.86
CA ARG A 1151 15.74 -45.84 41.81
C ARG A 1151 16.21 -47.30 41.86
N TRP A 1152 15.34 -48.25 41.54
CA TRP A 1152 15.58 -49.69 41.69
C TRP A 1152 15.97 -50.41 40.39
N ARG A 1153 16.15 -49.69 39.27
CA ARG A 1153 16.42 -50.29 37.95
C ARG A 1153 17.88 -50.09 37.53
N GLU A 1154 18.66 -51.16 37.50
CA GLU A 1154 20.02 -51.14 36.94
C GLU A 1154 19.99 -51.33 35.41
N GLY A 1155 20.56 -50.35 34.69
CA GLY A 1155 21.00 -50.52 33.30
C GLY A 1155 20.10 -50.00 32.17
N ARG A 1156 18.78 -49.85 32.32
CA ARG A 1156 17.91 -49.25 31.27
C ARG A 1156 16.78 -48.38 31.82
N PRO A 1157 16.61 -47.12 31.36
CA PRO A 1157 15.50 -46.27 31.79
C PRO A 1157 14.16 -46.84 31.32
N TRP A 1158 13.12 -46.64 32.12
CA TRP A 1158 11.74 -46.95 31.73
C TRP A 1158 11.27 -45.93 30.70
N ILE A 1159 10.61 -46.41 29.66
CA ILE A 1159 10.02 -45.59 28.61
C ILE A 1159 8.51 -45.73 28.76
N GLY A 1160 7.80 -44.63 28.88
CA GLY A 1160 6.36 -44.70 28.94
C GLY A 1160 5.65 -43.37 28.73
N ASP A 1161 4.32 -43.45 28.84
CA ASP A 1161 3.41 -42.36 28.58
C ASP A 1161 3.56 -41.25 29.63
N PRO A 1162 3.66 -39.98 29.23
CA PRO A 1162 3.46 -38.88 30.16
C PRO A 1162 2.13 -38.94 30.93
N ALA A 1163 1.08 -39.52 30.35
CA ALA A 1163 -0.21 -39.67 30.98
C ALA A 1163 -0.19 -40.56 32.24
N ASP A 1164 0.76 -41.50 32.31
CA ASP A 1164 0.88 -42.47 33.41
C ASP A 1164 1.63 -41.90 34.63
N LEU A 1165 2.11 -40.66 34.54
CA LEU A 1165 3.00 -40.05 35.52
C LEU A 1165 2.39 -38.77 36.13
N ALA A 1166 2.84 -38.47 37.33
CA ALA A 1166 2.61 -37.22 38.03
C ALA A 1166 3.95 -36.67 38.54
N LEU A 1167 4.05 -35.34 38.64
CA LEU A 1167 5.19 -34.71 39.30
C LEU A 1167 5.16 -35.08 40.79
N ASP A 1168 6.32 -35.44 41.30
CA ASP A 1168 6.52 -35.71 42.72
C ASP A 1168 6.90 -34.38 43.39
N GLU A 1169 5.93 -33.73 44.03
CA GLU A 1169 6.12 -32.43 44.70
C GLU A 1169 6.83 -32.55 46.08
N ASP A 1170 7.35 -33.74 46.41
CA ASP A 1170 8.08 -34.07 47.65
C ASP A 1170 9.63 -33.95 47.58
#